data_AF-A0AAV8YG50-F1
#
_entry.id   AF-A0AAV8YG50-F1
#
_cell.length_a   1.000
_cell.length_b   1.000
_cell.length_c   1.000
_cell.angle_alpha   90.00
_cell.angle_beta   90.00
_cell.angle_gamma   90.00
#
_symmetry.space_group_name_H-M   'P 1'
#
loop_
_entity.id
_entity.type
_entity.pdbx_description
1 polymer ?
#
loop_
_entity_poly.entity_id
_entity_poly.type
_entity_poly.pdbx_seq_one_letter_code
_entity_poly.pdbx_strand_id
1 'polypeptide(L)'
;MQLSLKNVDKTITKLKLNWILSLNDIEEITNFEKVQRLQISENDNLVLWQKKTTVYRDFDYRNIFCVIQTSGTTGENKMIRVPHTCLETNTNALRNTFGLNSKDIIYWGTPLTFDPSMVELLLALQSRACLLIVSYKVSLNPYYLYKALINRATVLQMVPSVFLRWREPQIKEILNSRLRILAFGGENFPKSVLNYKRSGDLRIFNLYGISEISCWATIHEIDNKMNYDEIPVGECLEETFLELRDEENKVVNFGEGEIIISSSSRICYVDNEKTEDNGKPVLRKTGDIARICEKGIFLVGRKNKIIKRFGHRINLTKTESLIFQFTSLESRCIWSSKYNKILTFILIKNLDASIKDKTLDKLRVKLLGILPEEGFPDVIKIVENFPVTPHGKLDEKALEKLYLTSKVILSAEEAFSEIWCNYFGINKEAIDTIIIYTFFEMGGNSIAALQFIAEFEALTDSQYPNEMYRNIFEKSLGECLDCLKQLNPVRKRSGTEIFSPVMKKQKPSENFLRMLWSYDLKACVDGSPLVFSKEHDIFVCVGSFSNIFVVLNGNGGNVYKKTFPDTFECKPVVSPCGNYLFTGCFNGTMYCIDFMKKDIVWEYVTGGKIKNSACFCKDDLAIVFGSYDKHMHCVSVQ
;
A
#
# COMPACT_ATOMS: atom_id res chain seq x y z
N MET A 1 -21.61 -7.75 -16.52
CA MET A 1 -20.24 -7.63 -17.03
C MET A 1 -20.32 -7.29 -18.52
N GLN A 2 -20.32 -6.02 -18.89
CA GLN A 2 -20.07 -5.63 -20.28
C GLN A 2 -18.55 -5.69 -20.45
N LEU A 3 -18.03 -6.84 -20.88
CA LEU A 3 -16.75 -6.81 -21.59
C LEU A 3 -16.99 -5.90 -22.80
N SER A 4 -16.20 -4.84 -22.97
CA SER A 4 -16.24 -4.08 -24.22
C SER A 4 -16.05 -5.07 -25.37
N LEU A 5 -16.86 -5.00 -26.42
CA LEU A 5 -16.80 -5.92 -27.58
C LEU A 5 -15.37 -6.14 -28.09
N LYS A 6 -14.53 -5.09 -28.09
CA LYS A 6 -13.10 -5.15 -28.44
C LYS A 6 -12.25 -6.15 -27.63
N ASN A 7 -12.57 -6.36 -26.36
CA ASN A 7 -11.87 -7.35 -25.52
C ASN A 7 -12.40 -8.77 -25.75
N VAL A 8 -13.67 -8.88 -26.11
CA VAL A 8 -14.32 -10.15 -26.46
C VAL A 8 -13.68 -10.72 -27.74
N ASP A 9 -13.51 -9.90 -28.79
CA ASP A 9 -12.93 -10.34 -30.07
C ASP A 9 -11.48 -10.82 -29.94
N LYS A 10 -10.65 -10.13 -29.12
CA LYS A 10 -9.27 -10.56 -28.85
C LYS A 10 -9.23 -11.92 -28.14
N THR A 11 -10.06 -12.12 -27.13
CA THR A 11 -10.13 -13.38 -26.38
C THR A 11 -10.69 -14.52 -27.24
N ILE A 12 -11.74 -14.26 -28.02
CA ILE A 12 -12.32 -15.21 -28.99
C ILE A 12 -11.25 -15.68 -29.97
N THR A 13 -10.48 -14.75 -30.52
CA THR A 13 -9.43 -15.05 -31.50
C THR A 13 -8.34 -15.94 -30.88
N LYS A 14 -7.90 -15.62 -29.65
CA LYS A 14 -6.87 -16.40 -28.94
C LYS A 14 -7.35 -17.80 -28.54
N LEU A 15 -8.59 -17.94 -28.10
CA LEU A 15 -9.19 -19.21 -27.68
C LEU A 15 -9.61 -20.11 -28.85
N LYS A 16 -9.63 -19.59 -30.08
CA LYS A 16 -10.09 -20.30 -31.27
C LYS A 16 -11.47 -20.96 -31.06
N LEU A 17 -12.40 -20.22 -30.45
CA LEU A 17 -13.76 -20.70 -30.15
C LEU A 17 -14.53 -21.03 -31.44
N ASN A 18 -15.36 -22.08 -31.39
CA ASN A 18 -16.27 -22.44 -32.49
C ASN A 18 -17.70 -21.97 -32.22
N TRP A 19 -18.06 -21.89 -30.94
CA TRP A 19 -19.39 -21.56 -30.47
C TRP A 19 -19.28 -20.55 -29.34
N ILE A 20 -20.22 -19.62 -29.29
CA ILE A 20 -20.39 -18.68 -28.17
C ILE A 20 -21.84 -18.76 -27.73
N LEU A 21 -22.03 -18.89 -26.42
CA LEU A 21 -23.35 -18.84 -25.80
C LEU A 21 -23.45 -17.52 -25.03
N SER A 22 -24.42 -16.66 -25.40
CA SER A 22 -24.62 -15.37 -24.76
C SER A 22 -26.01 -15.22 -24.17
N LEU A 23 -26.09 -14.47 -23.08
CA LEU A 23 -27.35 -13.97 -22.54
C LEU A 23 -27.68 -12.64 -23.23
N ASN A 24 -28.86 -12.57 -23.82
CA ASN A 24 -29.40 -11.52 -24.67
C ASN A 24 -28.67 -11.32 -26.00
N ASP A 25 -29.36 -10.63 -26.91
CA ASP A 25 -28.83 -10.32 -28.23
C ASP A 25 -27.68 -9.32 -28.11
N ILE A 26 -26.46 -9.83 -28.31
CA ILE A 26 -25.36 -8.98 -28.74
C ILE A 26 -25.65 -8.58 -30.20
N GLU A 27 -25.44 -7.31 -30.56
CA GLU A 27 -25.74 -6.82 -31.92
C GLU A 27 -24.91 -7.57 -32.97
N GLU A 28 -23.59 -7.63 -32.77
CA GLU A 28 -22.67 -8.31 -33.68
C GLU A 28 -21.45 -8.88 -32.91
N ILE A 29 -20.98 -10.06 -33.34
CA ILE A 29 -19.70 -10.65 -32.92
C ILE A 29 -18.91 -10.97 -34.19
N THR A 30 -17.72 -10.38 -34.34
CA THR A 30 -16.93 -10.53 -35.56
C THR A 30 -16.59 -12.00 -35.83
N ASN A 31 -16.82 -12.47 -37.07
CA ASN A 31 -16.63 -13.86 -37.52
C ASN A 31 -17.62 -14.90 -36.96
N PHE A 32 -18.67 -14.49 -36.26
CA PHE A 32 -19.72 -15.38 -35.78
C PHE A 32 -21.08 -15.01 -36.37
N GLU A 33 -21.97 -15.99 -36.47
CA GLU A 33 -23.36 -15.81 -36.89
C GLU A 33 -24.30 -16.45 -35.86
N LYS A 34 -25.50 -15.87 -35.72
CA LYS A 34 -26.54 -16.39 -34.83
C LYS A 34 -27.17 -17.62 -35.48
N VAL A 35 -27.17 -18.74 -34.77
CA VAL A 35 -27.69 -20.01 -35.28
C VAL A 35 -28.90 -20.51 -34.50
N GLN A 36 -29.00 -20.16 -33.22
CA GLN A 36 -30.15 -20.52 -32.41
C GLN A 36 -30.43 -19.45 -31.36
N ARG A 37 -31.72 -19.23 -31.08
CA ARG A 37 -32.19 -18.38 -29.99
C ARG A 37 -33.22 -19.16 -29.19
N LEU A 38 -33.03 -19.20 -27.87
CA LEU A 38 -33.97 -19.80 -26.93
C LEU A 38 -34.39 -18.72 -25.93
N GLN A 39 -35.69 -18.42 -25.88
CA GLN A 39 -36.22 -17.54 -24.85
C GLN A 39 -36.27 -18.29 -23.52
N ILE A 40 -35.60 -17.76 -22.50
CA ILE A 40 -35.50 -18.39 -21.17
C ILE A 40 -36.29 -17.63 -20.09
N SER A 41 -36.62 -16.36 -20.33
CA SER A 41 -37.54 -15.56 -19.50
C SER A 41 -38.25 -14.50 -20.35
N GLU A 42 -39.17 -13.71 -19.77
CA GLU A 42 -39.82 -12.59 -20.46
C GLU A 42 -38.81 -11.61 -21.07
N ASN A 43 -37.67 -11.40 -20.41
CA ASN A 43 -36.66 -10.42 -20.80
C ASN A 43 -35.34 -11.03 -21.28
N ASP A 44 -35.15 -12.34 -21.11
CA ASP A 44 -33.88 -13.00 -21.39
C ASP A 44 -33.95 -14.01 -22.53
N ASN A 45 -33.00 -13.88 -23.44
CA ASN A 45 -32.79 -14.81 -24.54
C ASN A 45 -31.40 -15.42 -24.47
N LEU A 46 -31.30 -16.74 -24.54
CA LEU A 46 -30.05 -17.42 -24.75
C LEU A 46 -29.79 -17.50 -26.26
N VAL A 47 -28.68 -16.93 -26.71
CA VAL A 47 -28.31 -16.90 -28.13
C VAL A 47 -27.06 -17.74 -28.33
N LEU A 48 -27.16 -18.72 -29.23
CA LEU A 48 -26.04 -19.52 -29.68
C LEU A 48 -25.49 -18.92 -30.98
N TRP A 49 -24.20 -18.68 -30.97
CA TRP A 49 -23.44 -18.16 -32.09
C TRP A 49 -22.46 -19.22 -32.58
N GLN A 50 -22.37 -19.37 -33.90
CA GLN A 50 -21.43 -20.28 -34.54
C GLN A 50 -20.40 -19.48 -35.34
N LYS A 51 -19.14 -19.90 -35.34
CA LYS A 51 -18.10 -19.29 -36.16
C LYS A 51 -18.36 -19.56 -37.65
N LYS A 52 -18.32 -18.51 -38.49
CA LYS A 52 -18.61 -18.59 -39.94
C LYS A 52 -17.65 -19.49 -40.72
N THR A 53 -16.41 -19.65 -40.25
CA THR A 53 -15.40 -20.52 -40.85
C THR A 53 -14.79 -21.46 -39.81
N THR A 54 -14.98 -22.76 -40.02
CA THR A 54 -14.47 -23.82 -39.14
C THR A 54 -12.96 -23.95 -39.30
N VAL A 55 -12.23 -23.84 -38.19
CA VAL A 55 -10.79 -24.12 -38.16
C VAL A 55 -10.59 -25.46 -37.47
N TYR A 56 -9.91 -26.39 -38.14
CA TYR A 56 -9.50 -27.67 -37.53
C TYR A 56 -8.46 -27.42 -36.43
N ARG A 57 -8.57 -28.14 -35.32
CA ARG A 57 -7.79 -27.89 -34.10
C ARG A 57 -6.53 -28.76 -34.08
N ASP A 58 -5.41 -28.18 -33.64
CA ASP A 58 -4.17 -28.90 -33.29
C ASP A 58 -4.15 -29.43 -31.83
N PHE A 59 -5.24 -29.27 -31.07
CA PHE A 59 -5.30 -29.60 -29.64
C PHE A 59 -6.52 -30.48 -29.34
N ASP A 60 -6.34 -31.54 -28.55
CA ASP A 60 -7.44 -32.39 -28.10
C ASP A 60 -8.13 -31.76 -26.88
N TYR A 61 -9.30 -31.17 -27.12
CA TYR A 61 -10.11 -30.55 -26.07
C TYR A 61 -11.03 -31.54 -25.35
N ARG A 62 -11.07 -32.82 -25.74
CA ARG A 62 -12.05 -33.79 -25.20
C ARG A 62 -11.93 -33.98 -23.68
N ASN A 63 -10.76 -33.70 -23.11
CA ASN A 63 -10.51 -33.80 -21.67
C ASN A 63 -10.37 -32.45 -20.95
N ILE A 64 -10.61 -31.31 -21.61
CA ILE A 64 -10.51 -29.97 -20.99
C ILE A 64 -11.88 -29.52 -20.49
N PHE A 65 -12.01 -29.28 -19.18
CA PHE A 65 -13.24 -28.81 -18.56
C PHE A 65 -13.44 -27.30 -18.76
N CYS A 66 -12.40 -26.51 -18.51
CA CYS A 66 -12.45 -25.06 -18.67
C CYS A 66 -11.11 -24.48 -19.09
N VAL A 67 -11.14 -23.23 -19.56
CA VAL A 67 -9.96 -22.41 -19.81
C VAL A 67 -10.08 -21.13 -19.00
N ILE A 68 -9.09 -20.87 -18.15
CA ILE A 68 -9.02 -19.70 -17.27
C ILE A 68 -7.91 -18.78 -17.75
N GLN A 69 -8.21 -17.49 -17.83
CA GLN A 69 -7.25 -16.45 -18.16
C GLN A 69 -6.70 -15.84 -16.88
N THR A 70 -5.38 -15.79 -16.74
CA THR A 70 -4.71 -15.17 -15.58
C THR A 70 -3.71 -14.10 -16.05
N SER A 71 -3.49 -13.08 -15.21
CA SER A 71 -2.43 -12.10 -15.43
C SER A 71 -1.08 -12.78 -15.19
N GLY A 72 -0.28 -12.98 -16.23
CA GLY A 72 1.07 -13.53 -16.09
C GLY A 72 2.00 -12.58 -15.32
N THR A 73 3.04 -13.14 -14.70
CA THR A 73 4.10 -12.39 -14.01
C THR A 73 4.87 -11.44 -14.94
N THR A 74 4.79 -11.65 -16.26
CA THR A 74 5.41 -10.83 -17.31
C THR A 74 4.50 -9.72 -17.85
N GLY A 75 3.26 -9.61 -17.35
CA GLY A 75 2.26 -8.65 -17.83
C GLY A 75 1.44 -9.11 -19.04
N GLU A 76 1.80 -10.21 -19.68
CA GLU A 76 0.96 -10.87 -20.70
C GLU A 76 -0.02 -11.86 -20.04
N ASN A 77 -1.25 -11.90 -20.54
CA ASN A 77 -2.26 -12.81 -20.03
C ASN A 77 -1.97 -14.26 -20.44
N LYS A 78 -1.78 -15.13 -19.45
CA LYS A 78 -1.64 -16.58 -19.63
C LYS A 78 -3.02 -17.22 -19.74
N MET A 79 -3.12 -18.26 -20.55
CA MET A 79 -4.31 -19.09 -20.66
C MET A 79 -3.98 -20.46 -20.06
N ILE A 80 -4.84 -20.92 -19.16
CA ILE A 80 -4.65 -22.17 -18.44
C ILE A 80 -5.81 -23.08 -18.82
N ARG A 81 -5.51 -24.20 -19.44
CA ARG A 81 -6.47 -25.23 -19.83
C ARG A 81 -6.50 -26.27 -18.74
N VAL A 82 -7.66 -26.44 -18.12
CA VAL A 82 -7.82 -27.26 -16.93
C VAL A 82 -8.54 -28.56 -17.32
N PRO A 83 -7.87 -29.72 -17.22
CA PRO A 83 -8.51 -31.00 -17.45
C PRO A 83 -9.61 -31.33 -16.46
N HIS A 84 -10.57 -32.19 -16.86
CA HIS A 84 -11.63 -32.69 -15.98
C HIS A 84 -11.06 -33.35 -14.73
N THR A 85 -10.08 -34.24 -14.90
CA THR A 85 -9.44 -35.00 -13.81
C THR A 85 -8.83 -34.10 -12.75
N CYS A 86 -8.28 -32.95 -13.14
CA CYS A 86 -7.65 -32.01 -12.20
C CYS A 86 -8.67 -31.40 -11.23
N LEU A 87 -9.82 -30.96 -11.75
CA LEU A 87 -10.91 -30.43 -10.93
C LEU A 87 -11.61 -31.53 -10.13
N GLU A 88 -11.78 -32.71 -10.71
CA GLU A 88 -12.36 -33.86 -10.02
C GLU A 88 -11.53 -34.25 -8.79
N THR A 89 -10.21 -34.42 -8.92
CA THR A 89 -9.33 -34.72 -7.77
C THR A 89 -9.40 -33.62 -6.71
N ASN A 90 -9.36 -32.35 -7.12
CA ASN A 90 -9.45 -31.23 -6.18
C ASN A 90 -10.78 -31.21 -5.40
N THR A 91 -11.88 -31.36 -6.12
CA THR A 91 -13.24 -31.27 -5.55
C THR A 91 -13.57 -32.49 -4.71
N ASN A 92 -13.08 -33.68 -5.06
CA ASN A 92 -13.22 -34.89 -4.23
C ASN A 92 -12.50 -34.73 -2.89
N ALA A 93 -11.24 -34.26 -2.89
CA ALA A 93 -10.49 -34.00 -1.67
C ALA A 93 -11.22 -33.00 -0.76
N LEU A 94 -11.69 -31.87 -1.31
CA LEU A 94 -12.42 -30.84 -0.56
C LEU A 94 -13.78 -31.33 -0.05
N ARG A 95 -14.53 -32.07 -0.88
CA ARG A 95 -15.81 -32.67 -0.50
C ARG A 95 -15.65 -33.59 0.70
N ASN A 96 -14.62 -34.44 0.69
CA ASN A 96 -14.32 -35.36 1.78
C ASN A 96 -13.91 -34.59 3.04
N THR A 97 -12.96 -33.66 2.94
CA THR A 97 -12.46 -32.87 4.09
C THR A 97 -13.56 -32.02 4.73
N PHE A 98 -14.41 -31.39 3.92
CA PHE A 98 -15.54 -30.59 4.40
C PHE A 98 -16.73 -31.46 4.82
N GLY A 99 -16.76 -32.76 4.49
CA GLY A 99 -17.89 -33.65 4.79
C GLY A 99 -19.20 -33.16 4.16
N LEU A 100 -19.15 -32.76 2.88
CA LEU A 100 -20.31 -32.20 2.18
C LEU A 100 -21.34 -33.27 1.83
N ASN A 101 -22.62 -32.94 1.94
CA ASN A 101 -23.73 -33.82 1.62
C ASN A 101 -24.95 -33.05 1.10
N SER A 102 -26.06 -33.75 0.85
CA SER A 102 -27.27 -33.19 0.22
C SER A 102 -28.01 -32.15 1.08
N LYS A 103 -27.67 -32.02 2.36
CA LYS A 103 -28.24 -31.00 3.24
C LYS A 103 -27.51 -29.66 3.15
N ASP A 104 -26.37 -29.60 2.47
CA ASP A 104 -25.59 -28.38 2.38
C ASP A 104 -26.16 -27.39 1.34
N ILE A 105 -25.93 -26.10 1.61
CA ILE A 105 -26.25 -24.99 0.72
C ILE A 105 -24.94 -24.22 0.48
N ILE A 106 -24.39 -24.38 -0.72
CA ILE A 106 -23.11 -23.81 -1.14
C ILE A 106 -23.38 -22.52 -1.90
N TYR A 107 -22.78 -21.42 -1.47
CA TYR A 107 -22.85 -20.17 -2.22
C TYR A 107 -21.93 -20.21 -3.44
N TRP A 108 -22.48 -20.01 -4.64
CA TRP A 108 -21.70 -19.77 -5.85
C TRP A 108 -21.43 -18.27 -6.00
N GLY A 109 -20.37 -17.81 -5.34
CA GLY A 109 -20.04 -16.41 -5.22
C GLY A 109 -18.92 -15.94 -6.11
N THR A 110 -18.08 -16.87 -6.55
CA THR A 110 -16.88 -16.55 -7.31
C THR A 110 -17.23 -16.30 -8.78
N PRO A 111 -16.75 -15.21 -9.41
CA PRO A 111 -16.99 -14.96 -10.83
C PRO A 111 -16.46 -16.11 -11.70
N LEU A 112 -17.19 -16.43 -12.79
CA LEU A 112 -16.84 -17.49 -13.74
C LEU A 112 -15.45 -17.34 -14.40
N THR A 113 -14.85 -16.17 -14.29
CA THR A 113 -13.50 -15.89 -14.76
C THR A 113 -12.41 -16.43 -13.81
N PHE A 114 -12.78 -17.02 -12.68
CA PHE A 114 -11.87 -17.63 -11.71
C PHE A 114 -12.17 -19.11 -11.54
N ASP A 115 -11.12 -19.90 -11.36
CA ASP A 115 -11.18 -21.34 -11.12
C ASP A 115 -11.93 -21.78 -9.84
N PRO A 116 -11.96 -21.06 -8.70
CA PRO A 116 -12.75 -21.48 -7.54
C PRO A 116 -14.26 -21.47 -7.81
N SER A 117 -14.72 -20.74 -8.84
CA SER A 117 -16.13 -20.82 -9.28
C SER A 117 -16.48 -22.22 -9.80
N MET A 118 -15.54 -22.92 -10.44
CA MET A 118 -15.75 -24.29 -10.91
C MET A 118 -15.73 -25.26 -9.73
N VAL A 119 -14.90 -25.00 -8.72
CA VAL A 119 -14.87 -25.77 -7.46
C VAL A 119 -16.21 -25.65 -6.72
N GLU A 120 -16.74 -24.43 -6.53
CA GLU A 120 -18.04 -24.18 -5.88
C GLU A 120 -19.19 -24.94 -6.58
N LEU A 121 -19.23 -24.86 -7.91
CA LEU A 121 -20.21 -25.56 -8.74
C LEU A 121 -20.10 -27.08 -8.57
N LEU A 122 -18.91 -27.65 -8.76
CA LEU A 122 -18.69 -29.09 -8.75
C LEU A 122 -18.89 -29.69 -7.35
N LEU A 123 -18.47 -28.99 -6.30
CA LEU A 123 -18.73 -29.41 -4.91
C LEU A 123 -20.22 -29.56 -4.65
N ALA A 124 -21.05 -28.63 -5.14
CA ALA A 124 -22.49 -28.71 -4.94
C ALA A 124 -23.08 -29.91 -5.69
N LEU A 125 -22.73 -30.06 -6.97
CA LEU A 125 -23.26 -31.12 -7.83
C LEU A 125 -22.84 -32.51 -7.35
N GLN A 126 -21.56 -32.73 -7.04
CA GLN A 126 -21.05 -34.02 -6.55
C GLN A 126 -21.64 -34.40 -5.18
N SER A 127 -21.92 -33.40 -4.34
CA SER A 127 -22.48 -33.61 -3.01
C SER A 127 -24.01 -33.72 -2.99
N ARG A 128 -24.68 -33.54 -4.14
CA ARG A 128 -26.15 -33.39 -4.25
C ARG A 128 -26.69 -32.25 -3.38
N ALA A 129 -25.84 -31.25 -3.13
CA ALA A 129 -26.14 -30.08 -2.32
C ALA A 129 -26.85 -29.00 -3.16
N CYS A 130 -27.44 -28.03 -2.48
CA CYS A 130 -28.05 -26.87 -3.14
C CYS A 130 -26.97 -25.86 -3.53
N LEU A 131 -26.99 -25.39 -4.77
CA LEU A 131 -26.17 -24.27 -5.23
C LEU A 131 -26.96 -22.96 -5.11
N LEU A 132 -26.55 -22.09 -4.18
CA LEU A 132 -27.15 -20.78 -3.96
C LEU A 132 -26.49 -19.73 -4.87
N ILE A 133 -27.28 -19.19 -5.80
CA ILE A 133 -26.86 -18.14 -6.73
C ILE A 133 -27.62 -16.86 -6.38
N VAL A 134 -26.93 -15.72 -6.37
CA VAL A 134 -27.54 -14.40 -6.16
C VAL A 134 -27.34 -13.53 -7.40
N SER A 135 -28.20 -12.53 -7.59
CA SER A 135 -28.03 -11.59 -8.70
C SER A 135 -26.74 -10.77 -8.53
N TYR A 136 -26.18 -10.31 -9.64
CA TYR A 136 -24.97 -9.48 -9.63
C TYR A 136 -25.12 -8.19 -8.78
N LYS A 137 -26.32 -7.59 -8.78
CA LYS A 137 -26.62 -6.41 -7.94
C LYS A 137 -26.54 -6.75 -6.44
N VAL A 138 -26.96 -7.96 -6.06
CA VAL A 138 -26.89 -8.45 -4.67
C VAL A 138 -25.44 -8.77 -4.30
N SER A 139 -24.68 -9.46 -5.15
CA SER A 139 -23.28 -9.82 -4.84
C SER A 139 -22.36 -8.60 -4.69
N LEU A 140 -22.62 -7.52 -5.45
CA LEU A 140 -21.86 -6.28 -5.33
C LEU A 140 -22.17 -5.48 -4.07
N ASN A 141 -23.34 -5.64 -3.45
CA ASN A 141 -23.71 -4.87 -2.27
C ASN A 141 -23.45 -5.70 -0.99
N PRO A 142 -22.53 -5.29 -0.09
CA PRO A 142 -22.18 -6.08 1.09
C PRO A 142 -23.38 -6.42 1.97
N TYR A 143 -24.30 -5.47 2.16
CA TYR A 143 -25.47 -5.65 3.01
C TYR A 143 -26.49 -6.62 2.40
N TYR A 144 -26.78 -6.49 1.10
CA TYR A 144 -27.70 -7.41 0.43
C TYR A 144 -27.11 -8.82 0.30
N LEU A 145 -25.82 -8.93 0.02
CA LEU A 145 -25.12 -10.23 0.02
C LEU A 145 -25.21 -10.87 1.41
N TYR A 146 -24.89 -10.13 2.47
CA TYR A 146 -25.02 -10.60 3.85
C TYR A 146 -26.42 -11.16 4.13
N LYS A 147 -27.47 -10.38 3.83
CA LYS A 147 -28.86 -10.80 4.04
C LYS A 147 -29.26 -12.02 3.23
N ALA A 148 -28.70 -12.18 2.03
CA ALA A 148 -28.94 -13.37 1.21
C ALA A 148 -28.28 -14.64 1.77
N LEU A 149 -27.15 -14.50 2.49
CA LEU A 149 -26.35 -15.63 2.98
C LEU A 149 -26.69 -16.04 4.41
N ILE A 150 -26.87 -15.09 5.34
CA ILE A 150 -26.94 -15.32 6.80
C ILE A 150 -27.89 -16.45 7.21
N ASN A 151 -29.07 -16.46 6.60
CA ASN A 151 -30.10 -17.44 6.86
C ASN A 151 -30.26 -18.37 5.68
N ARG A 152 -29.19 -18.78 4.97
CA ARG A 152 -29.27 -19.73 3.82
C ARG A 152 -28.02 -20.60 3.70
N ALA A 153 -26.84 -20.00 3.58
CA ALA A 153 -25.63 -20.74 3.28
C ALA A 153 -25.17 -21.61 4.46
N THR A 154 -24.74 -22.84 4.18
CA THR A 154 -24.03 -23.71 5.14
C THR A 154 -22.54 -23.81 4.82
N VAL A 155 -22.16 -23.51 3.57
CA VAL A 155 -20.77 -23.53 3.09
C VAL A 155 -20.48 -22.23 2.36
N LEU A 156 -19.43 -21.55 2.78
CA LEU A 156 -18.89 -20.37 2.11
C LEU A 156 -17.43 -20.60 1.77
N GLN A 157 -17.11 -20.51 0.48
CA GLN A 157 -15.75 -20.29 0.00
C GLN A 157 -15.65 -18.84 -0.47
N MET A 158 -14.76 -18.06 0.12
CA MET A 158 -14.70 -16.62 -0.14
C MET A 158 -13.25 -16.11 -0.16
N VAL A 159 -13.04 -15.06 -0.94
CA VAL A 159 -11.82 -14.26 -0.80
C VAL A 159 -11.95 -13.42 0.47
N PRO A 160 -10.90 -13.33 1.33
CA PRO A 160 -10.88 -12.52 2.54
C PRO A 160 -11.44 -11.09 2.35
N SER A 161 -10.97 -10.38 1.33
CA SER A 161 -11.44 -9.02 1.01
C SER A 161 -12.94 -8.90 0.72
N VAL A 162 -13.63 -9.96 0.29
CA VAL A 162 -15.09 -9.93 0.08
C VAL A 162 -15.82 -10.09 1.41
N PHE A 163 -15.38 -11.03 2.25
CA PHE A 163 -16.00 -11.31 3.55
C PHE A 163 -15.86 -10.12 4.50
N LEU A 164 -14.69 -9.49 4.54
CA LEU A 164 -14.40 -8.35 5.41
C LEU A 164 -15.11 -7.05 5.01
N ARG A 165 -15.90 -7.05 3.91
CA ARG A 165 -16.76 -5.92 3.58
C ARG A 165 -17.90 -5.75 4.58
N TRP A 166 -18.23 -6.80 5.33
CA TRP A 166 -19.23 -6.81 6.38
C TRP A 166 -18.74 -6.09 7.65
N ARG A 167 -19.68 -5.49 8.36
CA ARG A 167 -19.43 -4.83 9.64
C ARG A 167 -19.37 -5.88 10.76
N GLU A 168 -18.77 -5.50 11.88
CA GLU A 168 -18.64 -6.37 13.05
C GLU A 168 -19.93 -7.11 13.46
N PRO A 169 -21.12 -6.47 13.56
CA PRO A 169 -22.35 -7.20 13.91
C PRO A 169 -22.70 -8.30 12.90
N GLN A 170 -22.49 -8.04 11.60
CA GLN A 170 -22.79 -8.99 10.53
C GLN A 170 -21.82 -10.17 10.54
N ILE A 171 -20.53 -9.92 10.82
CA ILE A 171 -19.52 -10.97 10.97
C ILE A 171 -19.86 -11.85 12.17
N LYS A 172 -20.19 -11.27 13.33
CA LYS A 172 -20.61 -12.04 14.51
C LYS A 172 -21.83 -12.89 14.23
N GLU A 173 -22.86 -12.32 13.59
CA GLU A 173 -24.08 -13.05 13.26
C GLU A 173 -23.81 -14.21 12.29
N ILE A 174 -23.04 -14.01 11.21
CA ILE A 174 -22.81 -15.09 10.23
C ILE A 174 -21.94 -16.22 10.77
N LEU A 175 -20.95 -15.91 11.62
CA LEU A 175 -20.11 -16.93 12.28
C LEU A 175 -20.87 -17.75 13.33
N ASN A 176 -22.04 -17.29 13.78
CA ASN A 176 -22.93 -18.00 14.71
C ASN A 176 -24.24 -18.44 14.03
N SER A 177 -24.29 -18.40 12.70
CA SER A 177 -25.44 -18.84 11.92
C SER A 177 -25.40 -20.35 11.67
N ARG A 178 -26.21 -20.82 10.71
CA ARG A 178 -26.17 -22.19 10.19
C ARG A 178 -24.95 -22.52 9.31
N LEU A 179 -24.02 -21.57 9.20
CA LEU A 179 -22.74 -21.77 8.52
C LEU A 179 -21.92 -22.86 9.24
N ARG A 180 -21.53 -23.89 8.49
CA ARG A 180 -20.75 -25.04 8.98
C ARG A 180 -19.32 -24.99 8.47
N ILE A 181 -19.11 -24.48 7.26
CA ILE A 181 -17.80 -24.39 6.61
C ILE A 181 -17.58 -22.96 6.13
N LEU A 182 -16.48 -22.34 6.57
CA LEU A 182 -15.98 -21.08 6.02
C LEU A 182 -14.54 -21.26 5.55
N ALA A 183 -14.33 -21.29 4.25
CA ALA A 183 -13.01 -21.43 3.65
C ALA A 183 -12.57 -20.11 3.01
N PHE A 184 -11.40 -19.63 3.40
CA PHE A 184 -10.75 -18.46 2.80
C PHE A 184 -9.67 -18.90 1.83
N GLY A 185 -9.59 -18.25 0.68
CA GLY A 185 -8.50 -18.51 -0.26
C GLY A 185 -8.29 -17.38 -1.26
N GLY A 186 -7.14 -17.40 -1.93
CA GLY A 186 -6.74 -16.42 -2.95
C GLY A 186 -6.13 -15.13 -2.40
N GLU A 187 -6.18 -14.90 -1.09
CA GLU A 187 -5.45 -13.85 -0.36
C GLU A 187 -4.98 -14.40 1.00
N ASN A 188 -4.14 -13.64 1.71
CA ASN A 188 -3.73 -13.97 3.07
C ASN A 188 -4.93 -14.12 4.00
N PHE A 189 -4.86 -15.12 4.89
CA PHE A 189 -5.91 -15.39 5.84
C PHE A 189 -6.18 -14.18 6.76
N PRO A 190 -7.44 -13.76 6.94
CA PRO A 190 -7.78 -12.61 7.75
C PRO A 190 -7.85 -12.97 9.23
N LYS A 191 -6.71 -12.91 9.94
CA LYS A 191 -6.61 -13.28 11.37
C LYS A 191 -7.64 -12.60 12.27
N SER A 192 -8.11 -11.39 11.94
CA SER A 192 -9.16 -10.71 12.73
C SER A 192 -10.44 -11.52 12.85
N VAL A 193 -10.74 -12.39 11.89
CA VAL A 193 -11.93 -13.25 11.92
C VAL A 193 -11.89 -14.17 13.15
N LEU A 194 -10.69 -14.51 13.64
CA LEU A 194 -10.51 -15.38 14.82
C LEU A 194 -10.79 -14.66 16.14
N ASN A 195 -10.86 -13.32 16.14
CA ASN A 195 -11.20 -12.55 17.34
C ASN A 195 -12.70 -12.59 17.67
N TYR A 196 -13.53 -13.06 16.73
CA TYR A 196 -14.97 -13.15 16.93
C TYR A 196 -15.34 -14.52 17.51
N LYS A 197 -16.22 -14.50 18.52
CA LYS A 197 -16.88 -15.71 18.99
C LYS A 197 -17.68 -16.33 17.84
N ARG A 198 -17.50 -17.62 17.62
CA ARG A 198 -18.14 -18.39 16.54
C ARG A 198 -18.83 -19.64 17.09
N SER A 199 -19.74 -20.21 16.29
CA SER A 199 -20.37 -21.49 16.61
C SER A 199 -19.31 -22.59 16.75
N GLY A 200 -19.52 -23.54 17.68
CA GLY A 200 -18.64 -24.70 17.84
C GLY A 200 -18.66 -25.64 16.64
N ASP A 201 -19.75 -25.63 15.86
CA ASP A 201 -19.91 -26.45 14.66
C ASP A 201 -19.29 -25.83 13.41
N LEU A 202 -18.87 -24.55 13.47
CA LEU A 202 -18.24 -23.86 12.36
C LEU A 202 -16.76 -24.21 12.26
N ARG A 203 -16.39 -24.89 11.17
CA ARG A 203 -15.00 -25.15 10.79
C ARG A 203 -14.53 -24.06 9.82
N ILE A 204 -13.36 -23.48 10.10
CA ILE A 204 -12.75 -22.44 9.27
C ILE A 204 -11.46 -22.96 8.65
N PHE A 205 -11.28 -22.71 7.35
CA PHE A 205 -10.12 -23.18 6.59
C PHE A 205 -9.38 -22.05 5.91
N ASN A 206 -8.06 -22.18 5.82
CA ASN A 206 -7.20 -21.45 4.90
C ASN A 206 -6.88 -22.34 3.70
N LEU A 207 -7.14 -21.87 2.49
CA LEU A 207 -6.86 -22.54 1.23
C LEU A 207 -5.79 -21.76 0.46
N TYR A 208 -4.80 -22.46 -0.04
CA TYR A 208 -3.75 -21.87 -0.88
C TYR A 208 -3.55 -22.69 -2.15
N GLY A 209 -3.26 -22.02 -3.26
CA GLY A 209 -3.01 -22.66 -4.54
C GLY A 209 -2.94 -21.69 -5.70
N ILE A 210 -2.71 -22.24 -6.88
CA ILE A 210 -2.54 -21.51 -8.14
C ILE A 210 -3.37 -22.17 -9.24
N SER A 211 -3.78 -21.41 -10.25
CA SER A 211 -4.60 -21.93 -11.33
C SER A 211 -3.88 -22.97 -12.18
N GLU A 212 -2.55 -22.90 -12.27
CA GLU A 212 -1.67 -23.84 -12.99
C GLU A 212 -1.68 -25.26 -12.38
N ILE A 213 -2.27 -25.44 -11.20
CA ILE A 213 -2.42 -26.73 -10.51
C ILE A 213 -3.87 -27.05 -10.16
N SER A 214 -4.85 -26.45 -10.85
CA SER A 214 -6.29 -26.59 -10.63
C SER A 214 -6.78 -26.08 -9.27
N CYS A 215 -6.74 -24.75 -9.08
CA CYS A 215 -7.27 -24.04 -7.93
C CYS A 215 -6.48 -24.27 -6.63
N TRP A 216 -6.90 -25.17 -5.75
CA TRP A 216 -6.33 -25.30 -4.40
C TRP A 216 -5.27 -26.40 -4.33
N ALA A 217 -4.11 -26.12 -3.76
CA ALA A 217 -3.01 -27.06 -3.56
C ALA A 217 -2.89 -27.49 -2.09
N THR A 218 -3.15 -26.58 -1.15
CA THR A 218 -3.04 -26.87 0.28
C THR A 218 -4.27 -26.40 1.05
N ILE A 219 -4.47 -27.00 2.22
CA ILE A 219 -5.57 -26.73 3.13
C ILE A 219 -5.07 -26.74 4.57
N HIS A 220 -5.46 -25.73 5.35
CA HIS A 220 -5.24 -25.68 6.79
C HIS A 220 -6.56 -25.47 7.53
N GLU A 221 -6.90 -26.34 8.47
CA GLU A 221 -8.03 -26.12 9.37
C GLU A 221 -7.59 -25.31 10.59
N ILE A 222 -8.35 -24.26 10.94
CA ILE A 222 -8.04 -23.41 12.07
C ILE A 222 -8.45 -24.10 13.37
N ASP A 223 -7.47 -24.51 14.18
CA ASP A 223 -7.71 -25.04 15.52
C ASP A 223 -8.09 -23.91 16.49
N ASN A 224 -9.30 -24.01 17.07
CA ASN A 224 -9.81 -23.09 18.09
C ASN A 224 -8.94 -23.04 19.36
N LYS A 225 -8.14 -24.07 19.62
CA LYS A 225 -7.32 -24.19 20.84
C LYS A 225 -5.93 -23.57 20.68
N MET A 226 -5.50 -23.31 19.46
CA MET A 226 -4.20 -22.71 19.19
C MET A 226 -4.31 -21.19 19.06
N ASN A 227 -3.37 -20.48 19.70
CA ASN A 227 -3.15 -19.08 19.39
C ASN A 227 -2.19 -19.01 18.19
N TYR A 228 -2.69 -18.53 17.05
CA TYR A 228 -1.89 -18.40 15.85
C TYR A 228 -1.25 -17.00 15.79
N ASP A 229 0.09 -16.94 15.72
CA ASP A 229 0.82 -15.71 15.36
C ASP A 229 0.80 -15.47 13.85
N GLU A 230 0.91 -16.54 13.07
CA GLU A 230 0.78 -16.59 11.61
C GLU A 230 -0.07 -17.80 11.24
N ILE A 231 -0.76 -17.74 10.10
CA ILE A 231 -1.59 -18.85 9.60
C ILE A 231 -0.78 -19.64 8.58
N PRO A 232 -0.56 -20.94 8.79
CA PRO A 232 0.19 -21.74 7.83
C PRO A 232 -0.63 -21.95 6.55
N VAL A 233 0.07 -22.25 5.45
CA VAL A 233 -0.55 -22.62 4.17
C VAL A 233 -1.22 -24.00 4.25
N GLY A 234 -0.81 -24.83 5.21
CA GLY A 234 -1.43 -26.11 5.51
C GLY A 234 -0.81 -27.30 4.81
N GLU A 235 -1.54 -28.42 4.85
CA GLU A 235 -1.14 -29.69 4.26
C GLU A 235 -1.54 -29.74 2.78
N CYS A 236 -0.80 -30.53 2.00
CA CYS A 236 -1.11 -30.71 0.58
C CYS A 236 -2.43 -31.49 0.41
N LEU A 237 -3.25 -31.03 -0.52
CA LEU A 237 -4.40 -31.81 -1.01
C LEU A 237 -3.90 -33.01 -1.82
N GLU A 238 -4.78 -34.00 -2.00
CA GLU A 238 -4.47 -35.22 -2.76
C GLU A 238 -3.74 -34.91 -4.08
N GLU A 239 -2.73 -35.73 -4.36
CA GLU A 239 -1.92 -35.67 -5.59
C GLU A 239 -1.13 -34.37 -5.79
N THR A 240 -0.93 -33.57 -4.74
CA THR A 240 -0.05 -32.39 -4.78
C THR A 240 1.06 -32.49 -3.76
N PHE A 241 2.20 -31.88 -4.09
CA PHE A 241 3.34 -31.75 -3.20
C PHE A 241 3.81 -30.30 -3.22
N LEU A 242 4.23 -29.81 -2.05
CA LEU A 242 4.75 -28.46 -1.88
C LEU A 242 6.14 -28.53 -1.27
N GLU A 243 7.08 -27.86 -1.90
CA GLU A 243 8.43 -27.67 -1.36
C GLU A 243 8.87 -26.20 -1.50
N LEU A 244 9.82 -25.78 -0.67
CA LEU A 244 10.47 -24.47 -0.81
C LEU A 244 11.81 -24.64 -1.50
N ARG A 245 12.15 -23.71 -2.40
CA ARG A 245 13.48 -23.66 -3.04
C ARG A 245 14.15 -22.31 -2.88
N ASP A 246 15.46 -22.30 -2.70
CA ASP A 246 16.28 -21.10 -2.63
C ASP A 246 16.58 -20.51 -4.03
N GLU A 247 17.40 -19.46 -4.08
CA GLU A 247 17.80 -18.80 -5.33
C GLU A 247 18.70 -19.70 -6.21
N GLU A 248 19.34 -20.71 -5.64
CA GLU A 248 20.13 -21.73 -6.34
C GLU A 248 19.27 -22.95 -6.74
N ASN A 249 17.95 -22.89 -6.53
CA ASN A 249 16.99 -23.96 -6.83
C ASN A 249 17.20 -25.24 -5.99
N LYS A 250 17.81 -25.11 -4.80
CA LYS A 250 17.95 -26.19 -3.81
C LYS A 250 16.78 -26.19 -2.84
N VAL A 251 16.40 -27.37 -2.36
CA VAL A 251 15.29 -27.53 -1.41
C VAL A 251 15.66 -26.91 -0.05
N VAL A 252 14.75 -26.10 0.49
CA VAL A 252 14.86 -25.44 1.80
C VAL A 252 13.97 -26.19 2.78
N ASN A 253 14.58 -26.81 3.79
CA ASN A 253 13.88 -27.54 4.86
C ASN A 253 13.69 -26.70 6.14
N PHE A 254 14.42 -25.60 6.28
CA PHE A 254 14.28 -24.62 7.35
C PHE A 254 14.69 -23.23 6.84
N GLY A 255 13.87 -22.20 7.06
CA GLY A 255 14.12 -20.84 6.55
C GLY A 255 13.21 -20.43 5.39
N GLU A 256 13.62 -19.43 4.61
CA GLU A 256 12.80 -18.86 3.53
C GLU A 256 13.15 -19.42 2.14
N GLY A 257 12.15 -19.56 1.28
CA GLY A 257 12.31 -19.98 -0.11
C GLY A 257 11.07 -19.70 -0.96
N GLU A 258 11.20 -19.85 -2.28
CA GLU A 258 10.08 -19.78 -3.22
C GLU A 258 9.26 -21.07 -3.16
N ILE A 259 7.94 -20.96 -3.04
CA ILE A 259 7.04 -22.12 -3.07
C ILE A 259 7.05 -22.71 -4.48
N ILE A 260 7.35 -24.01 -4.55
CA ILE A 260 7.19 -24.85 -5.73
C ILE A 260 6.07 -25.85 -5.44
N ILE A 261 5.10 -25.92 -6.34
CA ILE A 261 4.04 -26.93 -6.26
C ILE A 261 4.29 -27.95 -7.36
N SER A 262 4.20 -29.24 -7.04
CA SER A 262 4.32 -30.32 -8.00
C SER A 262 3.12 -31.25 -7.97
N SER A 263 2.78 -31.83 -9.11
CA SER A 263 1.79 -32.90 -9.21
C SER A 263 2.07 -33.79 -10.43
N SER A 264 1.81 -35.08 -10.29
CA SER A 264 1.85 -36.07 -11.36
C SER A 264 0.50 -36.25 -12.08
N SER A 265 -0.61 -35.78 -11.50
CA SER A 265 -1.96 -36.04 -12.03
C SER A 265 -2.82 -34.78 -12.17
N ARG A 266 -2.55 -33.72 -11.40
CA ARG A 266 -3.25 -32.43 -11.47
C ARG A 266 -2.51 -31.43 -12.37
N ILE A 267 -2.24 -31.85 -13.60
CA ILE A 267 -1.45 -31.10 -14.57
C ILE A 267 -2.38 -30.22 -15.43
N CYS A 268 -2.36 -28.90 -15.21
CA CYS A 268 -3.01 -27.95 -16.12
C CYS A 268 -2.04 -27.51 -17.22
N TYR A 269 -2.54 -27.31 -18.44
CA TYR A 269 -1.74 -26.88 -19.57
C TYR A 269 -1.74 -25.35 -19.67
N VAL A 270 -0.56 -24.74 -19.61
CA VAL A 270 -0.38 -23.31 -19.74
C VAL A 270 0.05 -22.98 -21.17
N ASP A 271 -0.73 -22.16 -21.87
CA ASP A 271 -0.38 -21.75 -23.24
C ASP A 271 1.01 -21.07 -23.24
N ASN A 272 1.85 -21.42 -24.21
CA ASN A 272 3.25 -21.01 -24.35
C ASN A 272 4.25 -21.61 -23.36
N GLU A 273 3.84 -22.55 -22.48
CA GLU A 273 4.76 -23.36 -21.68
C GLU A 273 4.79 -24.79 -22.22
N LYS A 274 5.98 -25.33 -22.49
CA LYS A 274 6.13 -26.76 -22.79
C LYS A 274 5.94 -27.54 -21.49
N THR A 275 4.83 -28.25 -21.38
CA THR A 275 4.63 -29.24 -20.32
C THR A 275 5.03 -30.59 -20.91
N GLU A 276 6.18 -31.12 -20.50
CA GLU A 276 6.60 -32.47 -20.89
C GLU A 276 5.84 -33.48 -20.04
N ASP A 277 4.92 -34.22 -20.65
CA ASP A 277 4.23 -35.34 -20.00
C ASP A 277 5.10 -36.60 -20.09
N ASN A 278 6.12 -36.65 -19.23
CA ASN A 278 7.08 -37.75 -19.14
C ASN A 278 6.82 -38.64 -17.91
N GLY A 279 5.62 -38.57 -17.32
CA GLY A 279 5.25 -39.29 -16.10
C GLY A 279 5.94 -38.80 -14.82
N LYS A 280 6.73 -37.70 -14.87
CA LYS A 280 7.29 -37.06 -13.67
C LYS A 280 6.36 -35.94 -13.18
N PRO A 281 6.41 -35.62 -11.87
CA PRO A 281 5.68 -34.47 -11.35
C PRO A 281 6.05 -33.18 -12.08
N VAL A 282 5.04 -32.46 -12.56
CA VAL A 282 5.22 -31.15 -13.19
C VAL A 282 5.40 -30.12 -12.09
N LEU A 283 6.56 -29.47 -12.07
CA LEU A 283 6.92 -28.42 -11.10
C LEU A 283 6.42 -27.06 -11.58
N ARG A 284 5.67 -26.35 -10.73
CA ARG A 284 5.18 -25.00 -10.98
C ARG A 284 5.78 -24.03 -9.96
N LYS A 285 6.57 -23.08 -10.46
CA LYS A 285 7.06 -21.92 -9.69
C LYS A 285 5.89 -20.97 -9.45
N THR A 286 5.56 -20.75 -8.18
CA THR A 286 4.41 -19.91 -7.81
C THR A 286 4.74 -18.41 -7.83
N GLY A 287 6.01 -18.05 -7.67
CA GLY A 287 6.43 -16.67 -7.38
C GLY A 287 6.09 -16.21 -5.95
N ASP A 288 5.54 -17.09 -5.12
CA ASP A 288 5.24 -16.85 -3.71
C ASP A 288 6.43 -17.26 -2.84
N ILE A 289 6.83 -16.41 -1.89
CA ILE A 289 7.89 -16.68 -0.92
C ILE A 289 7.24 -17.10 0.39
N ALA A 290 7.76 -18.16 0.98
CA ALA A 290 7.33 -18.67 2.27
C ALA A 290 8.52 -19.01 3.15
N ARG A 291 8.22 -19.23 4.43
CA ARG A 291 9.15 -19.67 5.46
C ARG A 291 8.69 -21.01 5.99
N ILE A 292 9.59 -22.00 6.03
CA ILE A 292 9.36 -23.30 6.64
C ILE A 292 10.06 -23.38 8.00
N CYS A 293 9.35 -23.85 9.01
CA CYS A 293 9.89 -24.20 10.33
C CYS A 293 9.11 -25.38 10.93
N GLU A 294 9.41 -25.77 12.16
CA GLU A 294 8.75 -26.89 12.85
C GLU A 294 7.23 -26.74 12.97
N LYS A 295 6.71 -25.51 12.96
CA LYS A 295 5.26 -25.22 13.03
C LYS A 295 4.56 -25.32 11.66
N GLY A 296 5.30 -25.54 10.58
CA GLY A 296 4.78 -25.63 9.21
C GLY A 296 5.33 -24.55 8.29
N ILE A 297 4.61 -24.34 7.17
CA ILE A 297 4.99 -23.39 6.13
C ILE A 297 4.09 -22.15 6.22
N PHE A 298 4.70 -20.98 6.24
CA PHE A 298 4.02 -19.69 6.40
C PHE A 298 4.30 -18.80 5.19
N LEU A 299 3.25 -18.22 4.62
CA LEU A 299 3.40 -17.32 3.49
C LEU A 299 4.03 -16.00 3.96
N VAL A 300 5.15 -15.61 3.35
CA VAL A 300 5.86 -14.36 3.65
C VAL A 300 5.38 -13.25 2.73
N GLY A 301 5.20 -13.54 1.44
CA GLY A 301 4.72 -12.59 0.44
C GLY A 301 5.01 -13.06 -0.97
N ARG A 302 4.95 -12.15 -1.95
CA ARG A 302 5.33 -12.46 -3.34
C ARG A 302 6.73 -11.99 -3.67
N LYS A 303 7.45 -12.77 -4.47
CA LYS A 303 8.73 -12.38 -5.08
C LYS A 303 8.63 -11.02 -5.79
N ASN A 304 7.46 -10.70 -6.35
CA ASN A 304 7.17 -9.42 -7.00
C ASN A 304 6.69 -8.30 -6.04
N LYS A 305 6.20 -8.63 -4.84
CA LYS A 305 5.90 -7.67 -3.75
C LYS A 305 7.09 -7.45 -2.81
N ILE A 306 8.17 -8.18 -3.07
CA ILE A 306 9.47 -7.93 -2.51
C ILE A 306 10.16 -6.96 -3.47
N ILE A 307 10.40 -5.75 -3.00
CA ILE A 307 11.13 -4.74 -3.75
C ILE A 307 12.55 -4.62 -3.23
N LYS A 308 13.46 -4.20 -4.09
CA LYS A 308 14.77 -3.71 -3.67
C LYS A 308 14.75 -2.19 -3.72
N ARG A 309 14.83 -1.54 -2.56
CA ARG A 309 14.91 -0.08 -2.44
C ARG A 309 16.14 0.27 -1.61
N PHE A 310 16.98 1.15 -2.12
CA PHE A 310 18.26 1.53 -1.49
C PHE A 310 19.18 0.34 -1.15
N GLY A 311 19.09 -0.76 -1.91
CA GLY A 311 19.86 -1.98 -1.63
C GLY A 311 19.21 -2.93 -0.62
N HIS A 312 18.12 -2.54 0.04
CA HIS A 312 17.40 -3.34 1.02
C HIS A 312 16.23 -4.10 0.39
N ARG A 313 16.07 -5.37 0.77
CA ARG A 313 14.95 -6.24 0.36
C ARG A 313 13.76 -5.96 1.27
N ILE A 314 12.74 -5.29 0.74
CA ILE A 314 11.55 -4.86 1.49
C ILE A 314 10.36 -5.69 1.04
N ASN A 315 9.66 -6.29 2.00
CA ASN A 315 8.41 -6.98 1.75
C ASN A 315 7.22 -6.06 2.09
N LEU A 316 6.49 -5.61 1.07
CA LEU A 316 5.35 -4.72 1.25
C LEU A 316 4.21 -5.35 2.07
N THR A 317 4.10 -6.67 2.07
CA THR A 317 3.10 -7.43 2.84
C THR A 317 3.33 -7.32 4.35
N LYS A 318 4.59 -7.12 4.78
CA LYS A 318 4.94 -6.90 6.19
C LYS A 318 4.35 -5.58 6.69
N THR A 319 4.46 -4.52 5.89
CA THR A 319 3.87 -3.21 6.19
C THR A 319 2.35 -3.31 6.31
N GLU A 320 1.69 -4.01 5.38
CA GLU A 320 0.25 -4.25 5.44
C GLU A 320 -0.17 -4.97 6.73
N SER A 321 0.59 -5.98 7.15
CA SER A 321 0.32 -6.77 8.36
C SER A 321 0.46 -5.95 9.64
N LEU A 322 1.47 -5.08 9.72
CA LEU A 322 1.70 -4.19 10.86
C LEU A 322 0.59 -3.14 11.01
N ILE A 323 0.17 -2.52 9.90
CA ILE A 323 -0.93 -1.54 9.91
C ILE A 323 -2.18 -2.19 10.49
N PHE A 324 -2.50 -3.39 10.03
CA PHE A 324 -3.63 -4.16 10.52
C PHE A 324 -3.52 -4.46 12.01
N GLN A 325 -2.35 -4.91 12.48
CA GLN A 325 -2.10 -5.19 13.90
C GLN A 325 -2.34 -3.96 14.78
N PHE A 326 -1.95 -2.75 14.33
CA PHE A 326 -2.04 -1.54 15.14
C PHE A 326 -3.39 -0.84 15.16
N THR A 327 -4.18 -1.05 14.11
CA THR A 327 -5.39 -0.25 13.86
C THR A 327 -6.62 -1.10 13.64
N SER A 328 -6.47 -2.41 13.40
CA SER A 328 -7.51 -3.29 12.87
C SER A 328 -8.11 -2.82 11.54
N LEU A 329 -7.42 -1.90 10.84
CA LEU A 329 -7.81 -1.40 9.53
C LEU A 329 -7.07 -2.17 8.45
N GLU A 330 -7.78 -2.51 7.38
CA GLU A 330 -7.14 -3.11 6.21
C GLU A 330 -6.30 -2.08 5.47
N SER A 331 -5.15 -2.51 4.96
CA SER A 331 -4.31 -1.69 4.10
C SER A 331 -3.79 -2.47 2.90
N ARG A 332 -3.43 -1.75 1.84
CA ARG A 332 -2.73 -2.28 0.67
C ARG A 332 -1.54 -1.41 0.33
N CYS A 333 -0.37 -2.02 0.23
CA CYS A 333 0.89 -1.42 -0.14
C CYS A 333 1.25 -1.86 -1.56
N ILE A 334 1.55 -0.89 -2.41
CA ILE A 334 2.04 -1.11 -3.78
C ILE A 334 3.34 -0.35 -3.98
N TRP A 335 4.19 -0.90 -4.85
CA TRP A 335 5.38 -0.20 -5.32
C TRP A 335 5.08 0.48 -6.64
N SER A 336 5.21 1.80 -6.68
CA SER A 336 5.25 2.52 -7.93
C SER A 336 6.70 2.63 -8.40
N SER A 337 7.08 1.82 -9.38
CA SER A 337 8.38 1.94 -10.05
C SER A 337 8.53 3.27 -10.77
N LYS A 338 7.43 3.81 -11.30
CA LYS A 338 7.39 5.11 -11.99
C LYS A 338 7.77 6.26 -11.07
N TYR A 339 7.29 6.25 -9.83
CA TYR A 339 7.56 7.31 -8.85
C TYR A 339 8.65 6.94 -7.85
N ASN A 340 9.18 5.71 -7.94
CA ASN A 340 10.12 5.14 -6.99
C ASN A 340 9.61 5.24 -5.52
N LYS A 341 8.33 4.93 -5.31
CA LYS A 341 7.62 5.14 -4.03
C LYS A 341 6.78 3.94 -3.60
N ILE A 342 6.74 3.70 -2.30
CA ILE A 342 5.80 2.81 -1.62
C ILE A 342 4.51 3.60 -1.36
N LEU A 343 3.43 3.23 -2.04
CA LEU A 343 2.12 3.82 -1.87
C LEU A 343 1.26 2.89 -1.00
N THR A 344 0.75 3.40 0.10
CA THR A 344 -0.08 2.66 1.05
C THR A 344 -1.47 3.25 1.12
N PHE A 345 -2.47 2.39 1.01
CA PHE A 345 -3.88 2.77 1.04
C PHE A 345 -4.57 2.05 2.18
N ILE A 346 -5.30 2.78 3.02
CA ILE A 346 -5.97 2.26 4.22
C ILE A 346 -7.47 2.36 4.02
N LEU A 347 -8.16 1.23 4.20
CA LEU A 347 -9.60 1.15 4.07
C LEU A 347 -10.28 1.70 5.32
N ILE A 348 -11.03 2.78 5.16
CA ILE A 348 -11.83 3.37 6.23
C ILE A 348 -13.22 3.70 5.68
N LYS A 349 -14.28 3.12 6.27
CA LYS A 349 -15.67 3.37 5.91
C LYS A 349 -16.31 4.32 6.92
N ASN A 350 -16.93 5.41 6.44
CA ASN A 350 -17.74 6.37 7.23
C ASN A 350 -17.07 6.85 8.52
N LEU A 351 -16.07 7.73 8.41
CA LEU A 351 -15.50 8.45 9.56
C LEU A 351 -15.42 9.95 9.26
N ASP A 352 -15.77 10.76 10.26
CA ASP A 352 -15.64 12.22 10.24
C ASP A 352 -14.20 12.64 9.89
N ALA A 353 -14.07 13.70 9.10
CA ALA A 353 -12.78 14.19 8.58
C ALA A 353 -11.76 14.47 9.70
N SER A 354 -12.21 14.89 10.89
CA SER A 354 -11.34 15.17 12.05
C SER A 354 -10.72 13.91 12.70
N ILE A 355 -11.32 12.73 12.48
CA ILE A 355 -10.82 11.45 13.00
C ILE A 355 -9.83 10.83 12.01
N LYS A 356 -9.85 11.22 10.73
CA LYS A 356 -8.96 10.72 9.67
C LYS A 356 -7.49 11.06 9.94
N ASP A 357 -7.18 12.32 10.23
CA ASP A 357 -5.78 12.76 10.37
C ASP A 357 -5.15 12.25 11.67
N LYS A 358 -5.88 12.31 12.79
CA LYS A 358 -5.41 11.77 14.09
C LYS A 358 -5.13 10.27 14.05
N THR A 359 -5.84 9.52 13.22
CA THR A 359 -5.64 8.07 13.07
C THR A 359 -4.40 7.76 12.23
N LEU A 360 -4.17 8.53 11.17
CA LEU A 360 -3.00 8.38 10.30
C LEU A 360 -1.70 8.74 11.02
N ASP A 361 -1.70 9.80 11.83
CA ASP A 361 -0.49 10.22 12.54
C ASP A 361 -0.09 9.23 13.64
N LYS A 362 -1.07 8.70 14.40
CA LYS A 362 -0.83 7.62 15.37
C LYS A 362 -0.31 6.35 14.70
N LEU A 363 -0.77 6.04 13.48
CA LEU A 363 -0.29 4.90 12.73
C LEU A 363 1.14 5.11 12.25
N ARG A 364 1.46 6.29 11.69
CA ARG A 364 2.82 6.63 11.25
C ARG A 364 3.83 6.45 12.38
N VAL A 365 3.52 6.96 13.56
CA VAL A 365 4.38 6.82 14.76
C VAL A 365 4.62 5.34 15.11
N LYS A 366 3.58 4.50 15.10
CA LYS A 366 3.72 3.06 15.39
C LYS A 366 4.53 2.32 14.31
N LEU A 367 4.37 2.68 13.04
CA LEU A 367 5.11 2.08 11.94
C LEU A 367 6.59 2.48 11.97
N LEU A 368 6.92 3.73 12.30
CA LEU A 368 8.30 4.22 12.43
C LEU A 368 9.10 3.45 13.50
N GLY A 369 8.43 2.97 14.55
CA GLY A 369 9.11 2.20 15.60
C GLY A 369 9.48 0.76 15.22
N ILE A 370 9.03 0.25 14.07
CA ILE A 370 9.12 -1.17 13.71
C ILE A 370 9.62 -1.42 12.30
N LEU A 371 9.22 -0.58 11.34
CA LEU A 371 9.71 -0.66 9.98
C LEU A 371 11.06 0.04 9.86
N PRO A 372 12.02 -0.55 9.13
CA PRO A 372 13.22 0.18 8.74
C PRO A 372 12.84 1.32 7.80
N GLU A 373 13.67 2.37 7.77
CA GLU A 373 13.39 3.64 7.06
C GLU A 373 13.07 3.41 5.58
N GLU A 374 13.75 2.47 4.92
CA GLU A 374 13.57 2.15 3.51
C GLU A 374 12.22 1.48 3.24
N GLY A 375 11.69 0.74 4.22
CA GLY A 375 10.41 0.03 4.16
C GLY A 375 9.21 0.88 4.55
N PHE A 376 9.43 2.14 4.94
CA PHE A 376 8.36 3.04 5.35
C PHE A 376 7.54 3.53 4.14
N PRO A 377 6.20 3.60 4.23
CA PRO A 377 5.36 4.16 3.18
C PRO A 377 5.68 5.62 2.85
N ASP A 378 5.96 5.92 1.58
CA ASP A 378 6.12 7.30 1.11
C ASP A 378 4.79 8.06 1.07
N VAL A 379 3.71 7.35 0.85
CA VAL A 379 2.35 7.89 0.82
C VAL A 379 1.43 6.97 1.60
N ILE A 380 0.63 7.56 2.49
CA ILE A 380 -0.46 6.86 3.17
C ILE A 380 -1.76 7.60 2.85
N LYS A 381 -2.68 6.92 2.18
CA LYS A 381 -3.97 7.48 1.76
C LYS A 381 -5.13 6.69 2.33
N ILE A 382 -6.19 7.37 2.71
CA ILE A 382 -7.45 6.71 3.08
C ILE A 382 -8.28 6.49 1.82
N VAL A 383 -8.85 5.30 1.70
CA VAL A 383 -9.81 4.95 0.66
C VAL A 383 -11.08 4.41 1.30
N GLU A 384 -12.23 4.74 0.71
CA GLU A 384 -13.52 4.22 1.19
C GLU A 384 -13.73 2.75 0.80
N ASN A 385 -13.13 2.36 -0.33
CA ASN A 385 -13.12 0.99 -0.84
C ASN A 385 -11.80 0.76 -1.59
N PHE A 386 -11.26 -0.45 -1.52
CA PHE A 386 -10.19 -0.85 -2.42
C PHE A 386 -10.75 -1.04 -3.83
N PRO A 387 -10.14 -0.45 -4.87
CA PRO A 387 -10.52 -0.75 -6.23
C PRO A 387 -10.19 -2.21 -6.48
N VAL A 388 -11.18 -2.95 -6.95
CA VAL A 388 -11.01 -4.32 -7.39
C VAL A 388 -11.21 -4.37 -8.89
N THR A 389 -10.42 -5.20 -9.53
CA THR A 389 -10.60 -5.61 -10.92
C THR A 389 -12.03 -6.17 -11.11
N PRO A 390 -12.54 -6.28 -12.36
CA PRO A 390 -13.80 -7.01 -12.64
C PRO A 390 -13.83 -8.44 -12.09
N HIS A 391 -12.64 -8.91 -11.77
CA HIS A 391 -12.25 -10.19 -11.28
C HIS A 391 -12.21 -10.30 -9.74
N GLY A 392 -12.54 -9.25 -9.00
CA GLY A 392 -12.58 -9.26 -7.53
C GLY A 392 -11.22 -9.20 -6.84
N LYS A 393 -10.11 -9.25 -7.59
CA LYS A 393 -8.75 -9.01 -7.08
C LYS A 393 -8.46 -7.52 -6.97
N LEU A 394 -7.56 -7.14 -6.07
CA LEU A 394 -7.06 -5.77 -5.96
C LEU A 394 -6.55 -5.23 -7.31
N ASP A 395 -6.97 -4.03 -7.68
CA ASP A 395 -6.49 -3.32 -8.87
C ASP A 395 -5.39 -2.33 -8.49
N GLU A 396 -4.13 -2.79 -8.54
CA GLU A 396 -2.96 -1.97 -8.21
C GLU A 396 -2.79 -0.77 -9.15
N LYS A 397 -3.20 -0.89 -10.43
CA LYS A 397 -3.15 0.23 -11.38
C LYS A 397 -4.18 1.30 -11.05
N ALA A 398 -5.38 0.89 -10.63
CA ALA A 398 -6.39 1.82 -10.15
C ALA A 398 -5.95 2.51 -8.85
N LEU A 399 -5.30 1.78 -7.93
CA LEU A 399 -4.68 2.38 -6.73
C LEU A 399 -3.60 3.40 -7.09
N GLU A 400 -2.69 3.08 -8.01
CA GLU A 400 -1.67 4.01 -8.49
C GLU A 400 -2.30 5.25 -9.15
N LYS A 401 -3.41 5.07 -9.89
CA LYS A 401 -4.17 6.20 -10.44
C LYS A 401 -4.86 7.05 -9.37
N LEU A 402 -5.33 6.46 -8.26
CA LEU A 402 -5.87 7.23 -7.12
C LEU A 402 -4.80 8.11 -6.47
N TYR A 403 -3.52 7.74 -6.55
CA TYR A 403 -2.42 8.65 -6.20
C TYR A 403 -2.30 9.82 -7.20
N LEU A 404 -2.51 9.57 -8.49
CA LEU A 404 -2.41 10.61 -9.53
C LEU A 404 -3.58 11.57 -9.61
N THR A 405 -4.79 11.10 -9.30
CA THR A 405 -6.02 11.92 -9.39
C THR A 405 -6.05 13.03 -8.32
N SER A 406 -5.09 13.02 -7.39
CA SER A 406 -4.85 14.12 -6.43
C SER A 406 -3.73 15.10 -6.82
N LYS A 407 -3.10 14.95 -7.99
CA LYS A 407 -2.18 15.98 -8.53
C LYS A 407 -2.90 16.73 -9.65
N VAL A 408 -3.19 18.01 -9.41
CA VAL A 408 -3.64 18.96 -10.43
C VAL A 408 -2.52 19.10 -11.47
N ILE A 409 -2.83 19.00 -12.77
CA ILE A 409 -1.89 19.27 -13.85
C ILE A 409 -1.75 20.79 -13.93
N LEU A 410 -0.59 21.34 -13.58
CA LEU A 410 -0.27 22.76 -13.69
C LEU A 410 0.53 23.02 -14.98
N SER A 411 0.34 24.20 -15.59
CA SER A 411 1.20 24.66 -16.69
C SER A 411 2.65 24.87 -16.22
N ALA A 412 3.62 25.03 -17.13
CA ALA A 412 5.00 25.27 -16.75
C ALA A 412 5.16 26.58 -15.95
N GLU A 413 4.42 27.63 -16.31
CA GLU A 413 4.39 28.90 -15.58
C GLU A 413 3.75 28.74 -14.20
N GLU A 414 2.67 27.94 -14.10
CA GLU A 414 2.00 27.66 -12.84
C GLU A 414 2.86 26.81 -11.90
N ALA A 415 3.57 25.81 -12.45
CA ALA A 415 4.53 24.98 -11.74
C ALA A 415 5.73 25.81 -11.26
N PHE A 416 6.26 26.69 -12.12
CA PHE A 416 7.37 27.58 -11.76
C PHE A 416 6.97 28.51 -10.61
N SER A 417 5.80 29.14 -10.72
CA SER A 417 5.27 30.05 -9.71
C SER A 417 4.92 29.33 -8.40
N GLU A 418 4.36 28.12 -8.48
CA GLU A 418 4.01 27.31 -7.30
C GLU A 418 5.27 26.88 -6.55
N ILE A 419 6.29 26.35 -7.24
CA ILE A 419 7.56 25.99 -6.59
C ILE A 419 8.20 27.24 -5.99
N TRP A 420 8.16 28.39 -6.68
CA TRP A 420 8.79 29.62 -6.18
C TRP A 420 8.11 30.09 -4.89
N CYS A 421 6.77 30.07 -4.87
CA CYS A 421 5.98 30.35 -3.69
C CYS A 421 6.27 29.36 -2.55
N ASN A 422 6.41 28.07 -2.85
CA ASN A 422 6.68 27.03 -1.85
C ASN A 422 8.05 27.20 -1.18
N TYR A 423 9.09 27.57 -1.94
CA TYR A 423 10.43 27.80 -1.37
C TYR A 423 10.46 28.93 -0.33
N PHE A 424 9.59 29.92 -0.49
CA PHE A 424 9.51 31.08 0.40
C PHE A 424 8.28 31.08 1.31
N GLY A 425 7.44 30.04 1.24
CA GLY A 425 6.22 29.92 2.05
C GLY A 425 5.16 30.98 1.75
N ILE A 426 5.10 31.47 0.51
CA ILE A 426 4.23 32.58 0.09
C ILE A 426 2.95 32.01 -0.52
N ASN A 427 1.81 32.64 -0.24
CA ASN A 427 0.54 32.24 -0.85
C ASN A 427 0.53 32.64 -2.35
N LYS A 428 0.03 31.75 -3.22
CA LYS A 428 -0.09 31.96 -4.67
C LYS A 428 -0.88 33.24 -5.02
N GLU A 429 -1.81 33.66 -4.16
CA GLU A 429 -2.59 34.89 -4.31
C GLU A 429 -1.75 36.18 -4.19
N ALA A 430 -0.52 36.10 -3.65
CA ALA A 430 0.39 37.23 -3.50
C ALA A 430 1.43 37.34 -4.64
N ILE A 431 1.32 36.52 -5.69
CA ILE A 431 2.29 36.50 -6.81
C ILE A 431 2.50 37.88 -7.42
N ASP A 432 1.44 38.64 -7.68
CA ASP A 432 1.53 39.97 -8.29
C ASP A 432 2.32 40.97 -7.45
N THR A 433 2.41 40.74 -6.14
CA THR A 433 3.19 41.59 -5.22
C THR A 433 4.66 41.20 -5.20
N ILE A 434 4.98 39.91 -5.42
CA ILE A 434 6.34 39.40 -5.35
C ILE A 434 7.05 39.33 -6.70
N ILE A 435 6.32 39.58 -7.79
CA ILE A 435 6.78 39.40 -9.16
C ILE A 435 8.02 40.25 -9.51
N ILE A 436 8.25 41.35 -8.79
CA ILE A 436 9.38 42.27 -9.00
C ILE A 436 10.65 41.89 -8.22
N TYR A 437 10.59 40.93 -7.29
CA TYR A 437 11.73 40.57 -6.45
C TYR A 437 12.55 39.44 -7.06
N THR A 438 13.86 39.49 -6.83
CA THR A 438 14.81 38.43 -7.20
C THR A 438 14.83 37.30 -6.18
N PHE A 439 15.32 36.12 -6.58
CA PHE A 439 15.39 34.93 -5.72
C PHE A 439 16.19 35.17 -4.42
N PHE A 440 17.23 36.01 -4.47
CA PHE A 440 18.07 36.34 -3.31
C PHE A 440 17.44 37.36 -2.37
N GLU A 441 16.75 38.38 -2.91
CA GLU A 441 16.04 39.37 -2.09
C GLU A 441 14.93 38.73 -1.25
N MET A 442 14.40 37.60 -1.71
CA MET A 442 13.42 36.78 -0.99
C MET A 442 14.06 35.82 0.02
N GLY A 443 15.38 35.86 0.20
CA GLY A 443 16.13 35.03 1.16
C GLY A 443 16.68 33.72 0.58
N GLY A 444 16.64 33.54 -0.74
CA GLY A 444 17.23 32.40 -1.42
C GLY A 444 18.76 32.44 -1.42
N ASN A 445 19.40 31.30 -1.63
CA ASN A 445 20.84 31.19 -1.78
C ASN A 445 21.21 30.28 -2.97
N SER A 446 22.50 30.21 -3.30
CA SER A 446 22.96 29.48 -4.48
C SER A 446 22.63 27.98 -4.47
N ILE A 447 22.51 27.37 -3.29
CA ILE A 447 22.14 25.96 -3.15
C ILE A 447 20.63 25.79 -3.38
N ALA A 448 19.81 26.66 -2.79
CA ALA A 448 18.36 26.64 -2.96
C ALA A 448 17.94 26.89 -4.43
N ALA A 449 18.65 27.78 -5.14
CA ALA A 449 18.39 28.03 -6.56
C ALA A 449 18.67 26.80 -7.44
N LEU A 450 19.73 26.04 -7.16
CA LEU A 450 20.03 24.80 -7.88
C LEU A 450 19.00 23.71 -7.59
N GLN A 451 18.53 23.61 -6.35
CA GLN A 451 17.47 22.66 -5.93
C GLN A 451 16.13 23.01 -6.58
N PHE A 452 15.77 24.29 -6.60
CA PHE A 452 14.58 24.81 -7.24
C PHE A 452 14.50 24.40 -8.72
N ILE A 453 15.59 24.54 -9.48
CA ILE A 453 15.62 24.18 -10.91
C ILE A 453 15.48 22.67 -11.11
N ALA A 454 16.17 21.87 -10.30
CA ALA A 454 16.08 20.42 -10.39
C ALA A 454 14.65 19.92 -10.10
N GLU A 455 13.96 20.55 -9.15
CA GLU A 455 12.57 20.25 -8.82
C GLU A 455 11.60 20.68 -9.94
N PHE A 456 11.82 21.85 -10.53
CA PHE A 456 11.04 22.36 -11.65
C PHE A 456 11.17 21.49 -12.91
N GLU A 457 12.38 21.07 -13.26
CA GLU A 457 12.63 20.13 -14.38
C GLU A 457 12.00 18.75 -14.14
N ALA A 458 11.96 18.29 -12.88
CA ALA A 458 11.34 17.02 -12.51
C ALA A 458 9.80 17.09 -12.57
N LEU A 459 9.23 18.24 -12.21
CA LEU A 459 7.78 18.45 -12.21
C LEU A 459 7.23 18.61 -13.65
N THR A 460 8.01 19.22 -14.54
CA THR A 460 7.62 19.50 -15.94
C THR A 460 8.09 18.46 -16.96
N ASP A 461 8.87 17.46 -16.52
CA ASP A 461 9.47 16.41 -17.37
C ASP A 461 10.23 16.97 -18.60
N SER A 462 10.91 18.09 -18.39
CA SER A 462 11.56 18.90 -19.42
C SER A 462 12.94 19.39 -18.97
N GLN A 463 13.87 19.57 -19.91
CA GLN A 463 15.17 20.21 -19.64
C GLN A 463 15.18 21.64 -20.15
N TYR A 464 15.70 22.57 -19.34
CA TYR A 464 15.78 23.99 -19.68
C TYR A 464 17.24 24.43 -19.91
N PRO A 465 17.50 25.39 -20.83
CA PRO A 465 18.86 25.85 -21.12
C PRO A 465 19.57 26.48 -19.91
N ASN A 466 20.91 26.48 -19.92
CA ASN A 466 21.76 27.09 -18.88
C ASN A 466 21.42 28.57 -18.59
N GLU A 467 20.81 29.26 -19.54
CA GLU A 467 20.32 30.63 -19.39
C GLU A 467 19.24 30.76 -18.30
N MET A 468 18.42 29.73 -18.09
CA MET A 468 17.42 29.68 -17.02
C MET A 468 18.06 29.77 -15.64
N TYR A 469 19.22 29.12 -15.47
CA TYR A 469 19.99 29.12 -14.22
C TYR A 469 20.52 30.51 -13.93
N ARG A 470 21.02 31.19 -14.96
CA ARG A 470 21.50 32.57 -14.84
C ARG A 470 20.37 33.54 -14.51
N ASN A 471 19.21 33.39 -15.15
CA ASN A 471 18.06 34.26 -14.93
C ASN A 471 17.56 34.19 -13.49
N ILE A 472 17.53 33.00 -12.86
CA ILE A 472 17.11 32.86 -11.45
C ILE A 472 18.05 33.61 -10.50
N PHE A 473 19.34 33.74 -10.85
CA PHE A 473 20.31 34.47 -10.04
C PHE A 473 20.27 35.99 -10.24
N GLU A 474 19.92 36.45 -11.43
CA GLU A 474 20.11 37.85 -11.85
C GLU A 474 18.80 38.63 -12.02
N LYS A 475 17.65 37.95 -12.15
CA LYS A 475 16.36 38.55 -12.56
C LYS A 475 15.25 38.34 -11.55
N SER A 476 14.22 39.19 -11.64
CA SER A 476 12.99 39.07 -10.86
C SER A 476 12.13 37.88 -11.30
N LEU A 477 11.18 37.45 -10.47
CA LEU A 477 10.24 36.37 -10.79
C LEU A 477 9.47 36.63 -12.11
N GLY A 478 9.02 37.87 -12.34
CA GLY A 478 8.30 38.26 -13.57
C GLY A 478 9.15 38.12 -14.83
N GLU A 479 10.38 38.62 -14.77
CA GLU A 479 11.32 38.50 -15.88
C GLU A 479 11.72 37.04 -16.14
N CYS A 480 11.82 36.21 -15.09
CA CYS A 480 12.05 34.77 -15.23
C CYS A 480 10.88 34.08 -15.94
N LEU A 481 9.63 34.43 -15.59
CA LEU A 481 8.42 33.90 -16.23
C LEU A 481 8.30 34.35 -17.70
N ASP A 482 8.70 35.58 -18.03
CA ASP A 482 8.71 36.07 -19.40
C ASP A 482 9.81 35.43 -20.25
N CYS A 483 10.99 35.19 -19.67
CA CYS A 483 12.02 34.37 -20.32
C CYS A 483 11.54 32.94 -20.56
N LEU A 484 10.83 32.33 -19.60
CA LEU A 484 10.29 30.97 -19.73
C LEU A 484 9.34 30.80 -20.93
N LYS A 485 8.54 31.83 -21.25
CA LYS A 485 7.64 31.85 -22.42
C LYS A 485 8.38 31.85 -23.77
N GLN A 486 9.63 32.30 -23.80
CA GLN A 486 10.44 32.42 -25.02
C GLN A 486 11.38 31.23 -25.24
N LEU A 487 11.52 30.35 -24.24
CA LEU A 487 12.39 29.19 -24.29
C LEU A 487 11.66 27.96 -24.87
N ASN A 488 12.34 27.23 -25.76
CA ASN A 488 11.86 25.94 -26.26
C ASN A 488 12.47 24.80 -25.42
N PRO A 489 11.72 24.15 -24.49
CA PRO A 489 12.26 23.06 -23.69
C PRO A 489 12.50 21.80 -24.53
N VAL A 490 13.57 21.07 -24.21
CA VAL A 490 13.85 19.76 -24.83
C VAL A 490 13.26 18.67 -23.92
N ARG A 491 12.36 17.85 -24.45
CA ARG A 491 11.86 16.66 -23.72
C ARG A 491 13.01 15.69 -23.47
N LYS A 492 13.15 15.21 -22.23
CA LYS A 492 14.16 14.21 -21.87
C LYS A 492 13.95 12.94 -22.71
N ARG A 493 14.84 12.68 -23.68
CA ARG A 493 14.86 11.40 -24.41
C ARG A 493 15.44 10.33 -23.50
N SER A 494 14.69 9.25 -23.30
CA SER A 494 15.17 8.02 -22.68
C SER A 494 16.20 7.35 -23.59
N GLY A 495 17.48 7.53 -23.28
CA GLY A 495 18.58 6.90 -24.00
C GLY A 495 19.89 7.03 -23.23
N THR A 496 20.42 5.88 -22.84
CA THR A 496 21.75 5.67 -22.26
C THR A 496 22.86 6.30 -23.10
N GLU A 497 23.59 7.26 -22.54
CA GLU A 497 24.99 7.49 -22.89
C GLU A 497 25.82 7.66 -21.62
N ILE A 498 26.84 6.81 -21.54
CA ILE A 498 27.85 6.75 -20.50
C ILE A 498 28.79 7.93 -20.73
N PHE A 499 28.81 8.88 -19.79
CA PHE A 499 29.92 9.81 -19.65
C PHE A 499 30.65 9.52 -18.34
N SER A 500 31.86 8.98 -18.49
CA SER A 500 32.86 8.88 -17.43
C SER A 500 33.53 10.24 -17.23
N PRO A 501 33.69 10.69 -15.99
CA PRO A 501 34.86 11.48 -15.63
C PRO A 501 35.66 10.78 -14.54
N VAL A 502 36.94 10.61 -14.86
CA VAL A 502 38.00 10.21 -13.94
C VAL A 502 38.07 11.21 -12.78
N MET A 503 37.93 10.74 -11.54
CA MET A 503 38.39 11.47 -10.35
C MET A 503 39.26 10.57 -9.47
N LYS A 504 40.41 11.15 -9.08
CA LYS A 504 41.52 10.54 -8.37
C LYS A 504 41.10 10.02 -6.99
N LYS A 505 41.60 8.83 -6.65
CA LYS A 505 41.56 8.26 -5.29
C LYS A 505 42.23 9.22 -4.30
N GLN A 506 41.46 9.76 -3.36
CA GLN A 506 41.97 10.19 -2.06
C GLN A 506 41.59 9.13 -1.02
N LYS A 507 42.59 8.71 -0.22
CA LYS A 507 42.38 7.80 0.92
C LYS A 507 41.50 8.50 1.97
N PRO A 508 40.53 7.83 2.59
CA PRO A 508 39.84 8.39 3.75
C PRO A 508 40.80 8.47 4.93
N SER A 509 40.87 9.63 5.56
CA SER A 509 41.41 9.78 6.91
C SER A 509 40.45 9.13 7.91
N GLU A 510 41.00 8.38 8.86
CA GLU A 510 40.26 7.78 9.98
C GLU A 510 39.81 8.89 10.94
N ASN A 511 38.63 9.46 10.71
CA ASN A 511 37.92 10.28 11.69
C ASN A 511 36.75 9.48 12.24
N PHE A 512 36.98 8.72 13.32
CA PHE A 512 35.89 8.05 14.03
C PHE A 512 35.02 9.08 14.75
N LEU A 513 33.71 9.05 14.50
CA LEU A 513 32.72 9.77 15.32
C LEU A 513 32.71 9.15 16.73
N ARG A 514 33.06 9.94 17.74
CA ARG A 514 33.03 9.51 19.15
C ARG A 514 31.97 10.28 19.92
N MET A 515 31.09 9.55 20.62
CA MET A 515 30.12 10.13 21.56
C MET A 515 30.84 10.66 22.80
N LEU A 516 30.66 11.96 23.10
CA LEU A 516 31.31 12.63 24.24
C LEU A 516 30.51 12.48 25.54
N TRP A 517 29.19 12.68 25.49
CA TRP A 517 28.26 12.48 26.58
C TRP A 517 26.84 12.28 26.03
N SER A 518 25.93 11.76 26.85
CA SER A 518 24.49 11.69 26.57
C SER A 518 23.72 12.07 27.83
N TYR A 519 22.51 12.61 27.67
CA TYR A 519 21.67 13.05 28.78
C TYR A 519 20.22 12.58 28.57
N ASP A 520 19.67 11.87 29.55
CA ASP A 520 18.35 11.26 29.46
C ASP A 520 17.23 12.25 29.85
N LEU A 521 16.45 12.68 28.85
CA LEU A 521 15.30 13.56 29.01
C LEU A 521 13.97 12.82 29.16
N LYS A 522 13.97 11.50 29.39
CA LYS A 522 12.80 10.65 29.66
C LYS A 522 11.77 10.51 28.54
N ALA A 523 11.94 11.22 27.42
CA ALA A 523 11.13 11.12 26.21
C ALA A 523 11.88 11.71 25.01
N CYS A 524 11.26 11.69 23.84
CA CYS A 524 11.79 12.25 22.60
C CYS A 524 12.18 13.74 22.73
N VAL A 525 13.24 14.13 22.02
CA VAL A 525 13.74 15.49 21.90
C VAL A 525 13.58 15.89 20.43
N ASP A 526 12.54 16.66 20.11
CA ASP A 526 12.21 17.07 18.73
C ASP A 526 12.78 18.47 18.40
N GLY A 527 12.88 19.34 19.42
CA GLY A 527 13.49 20.66 19.28
C GLY A 527 15.00 20.56 19.07
N SER A 528 15.54 21.32 18.11
CA SER A 528 16.99 21.45 17.97
C SER A 528 17.59 22.06 19.24
N PRO A 529 18.69 21.52 19.80
CA PRO A 529 19.33 22.12 20.96
C PRO A 529 19.87 23.51 20.61
N LEU A 530 19.77 24.45 21.56
CA LEU A 530 20.48 25.70 21.50
C LEU A 530 21.82 25.53 22.22
N VAL A 531 22.91 25.82 21.51
CA VAL A 531 24.26 25.92 22.07
C VAL A 531 24.67 27.39 22.06
N PHE A 532 25.09 27.91 23.22
CA PHE A 532 25.57 29.28 23.36
C PHE A 532 26.69 29.35 24.41
N SER A 533 27.50 30.40 24.35
CA SER A 533 28.56 30.66 25.32
C SER A 533 28.27 31.90 26.16
N LYS A 534 28.63 31.86 27.44
CA LYS A 534 28.56 32.99 28.36
C LYS A 534 29.71 32.88 29.36
N GLU A 535 30.46 33.97 29.58
CA GLU A 535 31.56 34.03 30.57
C GLU A 535 32.57 32.88 30.45
N HIS A 536 32.87 32.44 29.22
CA HIS A 536 33.74 31.30 28.88
C HIS A 536 33.17 29.89 29.13
N ASP A 537 31.95 29.78 29.64
CA ASP A 537 31.23 28.52 29.74
C ASP A 537 30.35 28.27 28.50
N ILE A 538 30.23 27.00 28.11
CA ILE A 538 29.32 26.53 27.05
C ILE A 538 28.07 25.95 27.68
N PHE A 539 26.91 26.39 27.22
CA PHE A 539 25.62 25.89 27.64
C PHE A 539 24.89 25.24 26.48
N VAL A 540 24.21 24.13 26.77
CA VAL A 540 23.33 23.42 25.84
C VAL A 540 21.95 23.35 26.47
N CYS A 541 20.94 23.92 25.83
CA CYS A 541 19.58 23.86 26.36
C CYS A 541 18.59 23.31 25.34
N VAL A 542 17.64 22.53 25.86
CA VAL A 542 16.65 21.82 25.05
C VAL A 542 15.47 21.39 25.94
N GLY A 543 14.29 21.30 25.36
CA GLY A 543 13.11 20.71 25.98
C GLY A 543 12.74 19.38 25.34
N SER A 544 11.89 18.60 26.01
CA SER A 544 11.49 17.27 25.56
C SER A 544 9.99 17.00 25.69
N PHE A 545 9.58 15.83 25.19
CA PHE A 545 8.21 15.31 25.25
C PHE A 545 7.80 14.78 26.63
N SER A 546 8.69 14.80 27.62
CA SER A 546 8.38 14.47 29.02
C SER A 546 8.05 15.72 29.84
N ASN A 547 7.80 16.84 29.15
CA ASN A 547 7.58 18.17 29.70
C ASN A 547 8.81 18.71 30.45
N ILE A 548 9.99 18.14 30.22
CA ILE A 548 11.22 18.56 30.88
C ILE A 548 11.93 19.57 29.99
N PHE A 549 12.33 20.71 30.56
CA PHE A 549 13.29 21.63 29.97
C PHE A 549 14.59 21.59 30.77
N VAL A 550 15.73 21.53 30.07
CA VAL A 550 17.05 21.53 30.70
C VAL A 550 18.00 22.56 30.11
N VAL A 551 18.94 22.99 30.96
CA VAL A 551 20.19 23.63 30.57
C VAL A 551 21.32 22.76 31.12
N LEU A 552 22.21 22.34 30.23
CA LEU A 552 23.40 21.55 30.54
C LEU A 552 24.65 22.40 30.30
N ASN A 553 25.75 22.11 30.98
CA ASN A 553 27.06 22.64 30.64
C ASN A 553 27.68 21.85 29.47
N GLY A 554 28.79 22.32 28.91
CA GLY A 554 29.48 21.70 27.76
C GLY A 554 29.94 20.25 27.97
N ASN A 555 29.96 19.77 29.22
CA ASN A 555 30.29 18.39 29.59
C ASN A 555 29.03 17.52 29.87
N GLY A 556 27.82 18.04 29.61
CA GLY A 556 26.56 17.33 29.83
C GLY A 556 26.04 17.37 31.29
N GLY A 557 26.66 18.16 32.16
CA GLY A 557 26.22 18.34 33.55
C GLY A 557 25.01 19.25 33.67
N ASN A 558 24.05 18.90 34.55
CA ASN A 558 22.80 19.63 34.73
C ASN A 558 22.99 20.96 35.47
N VAL A 559 22.66 22.07 34.81
CA VAL A 559 22.68 23.45 35.37
C VAL A 559 21.26 23.86 35.79
N TYR A 560 20.28 23.60 34.93
CA TYR A 560 18.86 23.85 35.18
C TYR A 560 18.03 22.67 34.68
N LYS A 561 17.01 22.30 35.45
CA LYS A 561 16.00 21.32 35.05
C LYS A 561 14.68 21.69 35.70
N LYS A 562 13.62 21.78 34.90
CA LYS A 562 12.26 21.97 35.41
C LYS A 562 11.27 21.20 34.54
N THR A 563 10.21 20.73 35.19
CA THR A 563 9.06 20.13 34.52
C THR A 563 7.99 21.19 34.33
N PHE A 564 7.47 21.29 33.12
CA PHE A 564 6.45 22.24 32.71
C PHE A 564 5.09 21.55 32.52
N PRO A 565 4.00 22.31 32.34
CA PRO A 565 2.67 21.73 32.16
C PRO A 565 2.52 20.85 30.91
N ASP A 566 3.32 21.07 29.86
CA ASP A 566 3.25 20.34 28.59
C ASP A 566 4.63 20.28 27.90
N THR A 567 4.68 19.68 26.71
CA THR A 567 5.91 19.37 25.97
C THR A 567 6.57 20.58 25.30
N PHE A 568 7.81 20.38 24.87
CA PHE A 568 8.57 21.35 24.08
C PHE A 568 8.99 20.76 22.74
N GLU A 569 8.77 21.52 21.66
CA GLU A 569 9.18 21.15 20.29
C GLU A 569 9.98 22.24 19.57
N CYS A 570 10.06 23.47 20.11
CA CYS A 570 10.82 24.55 19.50
C CYS A 570 12.29 24.54 19.95
N LYS A 571 13.20 25.03 19.11
CA LYS A 571 14.55 25.41 19.55
C LYS A 571 14.44 26.60 20.53
N PRO A 572 15.03 26.54 21.73
CA PRO A 572 15.07 27.68 22.64
C PRO A 572 15.91 28.81 22.05
N VAL A 573 15.69 30.04 22.50
CA VAL A 573 16.46 31.21 22.07
C VAL A 573 17.00 31.95 23.27
N VAL A 574 18.26 32.37 23.21
CA VAL A 574 18.91 33.14 24.27
C VAL A 574 18.74 34.63 24.00
N SER A 575 18.53 35.41 25.05
CA SER A 575 18.54 36.87 24.96
C SER A 575 19.90 37.39 24.46
N PRO A 576 19.93 38.58 23.84
CA PRO A 576 21.17 39.25 23.46
C PRO A 576 22.13 39.48 24.63
N CYS A 577 21.60 39.71 25.84
CA CYS A 577 22.40 39.82 27.06
C CYS A 577 22.87 38.47 27.64
N GLY A 578 22.48 37.34 27.04
CA GLY A 578 22.91 35.99 27.45
C GLY A 578 22.26 35.47 28.74
N ASN A 579 21.37 36.22 29.37
CA ASN A 579 20.83 35.92 30.71
C ASN A 579 19.51 35.15 30.70
N TYR A 580 18.73 35.28 29.63
CA TYR A 580 17.36 34.75 29.59
C TYR A 580 17.18 33.78 28.43
N LEU A 581 16.38 32.74 28.67
CA LEU A 581 16.00 31.76 27.65
C LEU A 581 14.51 31.89 27.35
N PHE A 582 14.19 31.97 26.07
CA PHE A 582 12.83 31.99 25.54
C PHE A 582 12.50 30.65 24.93
N THR A 583 11.41 30.04 25.37
CA THR A 583 10.96 28.75 24.84
C THR A 583 9.45 28.64 24.85
N GLY A 584 8.89 28.19 23.73
CA GLY A 584 7.47 27.92 23.57
C GLY A 584 7.11 26.52 24.03
N CYS A 585 6.05 26.42 24.84
CA CYS A 585 5.50 25.16 25.31
C CYS A 585 4.18 24.83 24.60
N PHE A 586 3.87 23.55 24.51
CA PHE A 586 2.67 23.05 23.86
C PHE A 586 1.36 23.37 24.60
N ASN A 587 1.44 23.83 25.85
CA ASN A 587 0.32 24.42 26.57
C ASN A 587 -0.09 25.80 26.03
N GLY A 588 0.65 26.35 25.05
CA GLY A 588 0.42 27.67 24.47
C GLY A 588 1.07 28.82 25.21
N THR A 589 2.07 28.55 26.06
CA THR A 589 2.78 29.58 26.82
C THR A 589 4.20 29.76 26.31
N MET A 590 4.57 31.01 26.05
CA MET A 590 5.95 31.43 25.86
C MET A 590 6.56 31.74 27.22
N TYR A 591 7.62 31.01 27.57
CA TYR A 591 8.32 31.16 28.83
C TYR A 591 9.60 31.95 28.65
N CYS A 592 9.83 32.92 29.55
CA CYS A 592 11.13 33.54 29.76
C CYS A 592 11.75 32.97 31.03
N ILE A 593 12.92 32.34 30.91
CA ILE A 593 13.57 31.60 32.00
C ILE A 593 14.91 32.26 32.32
N ASP A 594 15.11 32.66 33.58
CA ASP A 594 16.43 32.95 34.14
C ASP A 594 16.99 31.65 34.71
N PHE A 595 17.77 30.93 33.90
CA PHE A 595 18.28 29.62 34.26
C PHE A 595 19.32 29.66 35.39
N MET A 596 19.94 30.82 35.62
CA MET A 596 20.92 31.02 36.69
C MET A 596 20.22 31.20 38.04
N LYS A 597 19.13 31.96 38.08
CA LYS A 597 18.27 32.10 39.27
C LYS A 597 17.27 30.95 39.43
N LYS A 598 17.13 30.12 38.39
CA LYS A 598 16.18 29.00 38.29
C LYS A 598 14.71 29.42 38.31
N ASP A 599 14.43 30.64 37.86
CA ASP A 599 13.10 31.25 37.89
C ASP A 599 12.50 31.43 36.49
N ILE A 600 11.17 31.45 36.44
CA ILE A 600 10.42 31.92 35.27
C ILE A 600 10.17 33.41 35.50
N VAL A 601 10.75 34.24 34.66
CA VAL A 601 10.71 35.71 34.80
C VAL A 601 9.37 36.26 34.35
N TRP A 602 8.81 35.70 33.29
CA TRP A 602 7.48 36.01 32.81
C TRP A 602 6.94 34.90 31.89
N GLU A 603 5.62 34.91 31.74
CA GLU A 603 4.86 33.99 30.90
C GLU A 603 3.93 34.79 29.99
N TYR A 604 3.86 34.40 28.72
CA TYR A 604 2.89 34.96 27.78
C TYR A 604 2.06 33.83 27.19
N VAL A 605 0.76 33.85 27.47
CA VAL A 605 -0.18 32.80 27.06
C VAL A 605 -0.88 33.21 25.77
N THR A 606 -0.86 32.31 24.79
CA THR A 606 -1.59 32.43 23.53
C THR A 606 -2.83 31.52 23.54
N GLY A 607 -3.64 31.58 22.48
CA GLY A 607 -4.84 30.73 22.37
C GLY A 607 -4.54 29.29 21.93
N GLY A 608 -3.27 28.91 21.73
CA GLY A 608 -2.90 27.66 21.10
C GLY A 608 -1.43 27.29 21.28
N LYS A 609 -1.06 26.06 20.97
CA LYS A 609 0.30 25.53 21.16
C LYS A 609 1.37 26.39 20.49
N ILE A 610 2.57 26.45 21.07
CA ILE A 610 3.71 27.13 20.47
C ILE A 610 4.75 26.09 20.04
N LYS A 611 4.96 25.96 18.73
CA LYS A 611 5.97 25.05 18.13
C LYS A 611 7.15 25.80 17.51
N ASN A 612 6.98 27.07 17.18
CA ASN A 612 8.02 27.87 16.52
C ASN A 612 8.95 28.51 17.56
N SER A 613 10.24 28.56 17.21
CA SER A 613 11.20 29.37 17.97
C SER A 613 10.88 30.84 17.85
N ALA A 614 11.11 31.57 18.94
CA ALA A 614 11.03 33.03 18.92
C ALA A 614 12.16 33.63 18.07
N CYS A 615 11.91 34.78 17.47
CA CYS A 615 12.93 35.59 16.81
C CYS A 615 12.98 36.95 17.48
N PHE A 616 14.17 37.45 17.80
CA PHE A 616 14.32 38.81 18.30
C PHE A 616 14.16 39.82 17.16
N CYS A 617 13.44 40.91 17.44
CA CYS A 617 13.43 42.09 16.58
C CYS A 617 14.82 42.74 16.53
N LYS A 618 15.08 43.54 15.49
CA LYS A 618 16.40 44.16 15.25
C LYS A 618 16.89 45.07 16.39
N ASP A 619 15.98 45.60 17.19
CA ASP A 619 16.25 46.46 18.34
C ASP A 619 16.32 45.68 19.66
N ASP A 620 16.15 44.36 19.63
CA ASP A 620 16.15 43.46 20.79
C ASP A 620 15.06 43.77 21.86
N LEU A 621 14.08 44.62 21.53
CA LEU A 621 13.03 45.05 22.47
C LEU A 621 11.76 44.20 22.42
N ALA A 622 11.66 43.31 21.44
CA ALA A 622 10.54 42.39 21.29
C ALA A 622 10.97 41.06 20.68
N ILE A 623 10.18 40.03 20.96
CA ILE A 623 10.27 38.73 20.31
C ILE A 623 9.03 38.49 19.44
N VAL A 624 9.23 37.82 18.32
CA VAL A 624 8.16 37.42 17.40
C VAL A 624 8.12 35.89 17.31
N PHE A 625 6.94 35.29 17.50
CA PHE A 625 6.74 33.85 17.39
C PHE A 625 5.32 33.51 16.93
N GLY A 626 5.15 32.32 16.35
CA GLY A 626 3.84 31.81 15.91
C GLY A 626 3.19 30.90 16.94
N SER A 627 1.86 30.90 16.98
CA SER A 627 1.05 29.98 17.79
C SER A 627 -0.03 29.29 16.96
N TYR A 628 -0.51 28.13 17.43
CA TYR A 628 -1.58 27.35 16.82
C TYR A 628 -2.95 28.01 16.96
N ASP A 629 -3.06 29.13 17.68
CA ASP A 629 -4.23 30.00 17.65
C ASP A 629 -4.39 30.79 16.34
N LYS A 630 -3.52 30.53 15.36
CA LYS A 630 -3.49 31.14 14.02
C LYS A 630 -2.96 32.57 14.03
N HIS A 631 -2.27 33.00 15.09
CA HIS A 631 -1.66 34.32 15.17
C HIS A 631 -0.13 34.25 15.27
N MET A 632 0.50 35.30 14.76
CA MET A 632 1.86 35.66 15.14
C MET A 632 1.79 36.66 16.28
N HIS A 633 2.56 36.42 17.33
CA HIS A 633 2.65 37.30 18.49
C HIS A 633 3.98 38.05 18.43
N CYS A 634 3.90 39.37 18.51
CA CYS A 634 5.05 40.23 18.80
C CYS A 634 4.90 40.69 20.25
N VAL A 635 5.79 40.25 21.13
CA VAL A 635 5.71 40.50 22.57
C VAL A 635 6.92 41.30 22.99
N SER A 636 6.69 42.42 23.68
CA SER A 636 7.78 43.23 24.25
C SER A 636 8.51 42.44 25.32
N VAL A 637 9.85 42.55 25.34
CA VAL A 637 10.73 41.84 26.27
C VAL A 637 11.53 42.76 27.18
N GLN A 638 11.10 44.02 27.29
CA GLN A 638 11.67 45.03 28.21
C GLN A 638 11.48 44.68 29.68
#